data_AF-A0A7C3WUG6-F1
#
_entry.id   AF-A0A7C3WUG6-F1
#
_cell.length_a   1.000
_cell.length_b   1.000
_cell.length_c   1.000
_cell.angle_alpha   90.00
_cell.angle_beta   90.00
_cell.angle_gamma   90.00
#
_symmetry.space_group_name_H-M   'P 1'
#
loop_
_entity.id
_entity.type
_entity.pdbx_description
1 polymer ?
#
loop_
_entity_poly.entity_id
_entity_poly.type
_entity_poly.pdbx_seq_one_letter_code
_entity_poly.pdbx_strand_id
1 'polypeptide(L)'
;MESPLTTPLIAEITADHPLFLFSCNTQSSEIEKIKNQWDTLDNNLKPFSALWIDLGSNIVIDPGKTEDLLSTLFQDFKCPFVLKIPQIMNKETRPEYQELESLFARFPNMLGVSIHDFTLNMYPSPKYGITPDYSHVLWVSKLIQVLASYGRFLYWCMDSIEWAHFFTNPAGEPLFNTVKKYAEYVIPSYRYNGDFSIVGLGEMLGLYTSNIVNRFGIVCSSSWYHDNFIIEPCLLGKSPEGAISIHSPIYRAMILNGMLAGAVVYAIEDENALWGGKEQIHWEKAIQPALRELITVNSIPQKNLILQRVNTGLQLFPSTNPLEFQQNLKEIDLQRNEGRMIQVIYGDTSHGKLPVIVPENGSSYIIPILPSFLSKEETNFLPNIVGYRPSHPEWTWTQVLSNTSQPVGEGTAFIASIGKTIFVFNSNEYENTQQTFQITNLPAPVRKFSANRSAEGVLIKWPFREGDISYQVYRRIPPETSFQLLARGLDTREWKDTSILPQQTVTYSITALTSEQEPFSGTINYGEYFVFSSVESRIVEEVVLAPETFAAESVPIMQSTALLNEQAKCNDPADGLELPQKEQVDAIKKTMELFESAFIGKNVESIVNLFDPSCKDTSGRGVDYIRAGLELFFSQCQYPKVIWQIRRWLFITTPENQTQVKMVVFLRMKGYKISDSAGVKGSIPVEILAGIDGETTFTWTLQDNQWKIIQIEPNFLEIKQFNTSIGSPYSE
;
A
#
# COMPACT_ATOMS: atom_id res chain seq x y z
N MET A 1 -6.00 41.59 12.97
CA MET A 1 -5.75 40.73 11.80
C MET A 1 -7.10 40.24 11.33
N GLU A 2 -7.55 40.69 10.17
CA GLU A 2 -8.80 40.21 9.56
C GLU A 2 -8.69 38.70 9.30
N SER A 3 -9.73 37.96 9.65
CA SER A 3 -9.84 36.55 9.27
C SER A 3 -9.76 36.46 7.75
N PRO A 4 -8.86 35.66 7.16
CA PRO A 4 -8.86 35.48 5.72
C PRO A 4 -10.23 34.94 5.28
N LEU A 5 -10.80 35.53 4.23
CA LEU A 5 -12.04 35.05 3.62
C LEU A 5 -11.79 33.63 3.08
N THR A 6 -12.36 32.64 3.75
CA THR A 6 -12.43 31.26 3.27
C THR A 6 -13.80 30.99 2.67
N THR A 7 -13.84 30.28 1.55
CA THR A 7 -15.07 29.85 0.89
C THR A 7 -15.28 28.37 1.18
N PRO A 8 -16.51 27.90 1.53
CA PRO A 8 -16.77 26.48 1.76
C PRO A 8 -16.27 25.61 0.61
N LEU A 9 -15.81 24.40 0.92
CA LEU A 9 -15.40 23.45 -0.11
C LEU A 9 -16.52 23.20 -1.12
N ILE A 10 -16.17 23.22 -2.40
CA ILE A 10 -17.13 22.95 -3.48
C ILE A 10 -17.48 21.47 -3.66
N ALA A 11 -16.70 20.57 -3.06
CA ALA A 11 -16.90 19.14 -3.09
C ALA A 11 -17.17 18.61 -1.67
N GLU A 12 -18.24 17.83 -1.52
CA GLU A 12 -18.48 17.04 -0.33
C GLU A 12 -17.54 15.83 -0.33
N ILE A 13 -16.69 15.73 0.69
CA ILE A 13 -15.72 14.63 0.83
C ILE A 13 -15.78 14.16 2.28
N THR A 14 -16.45 13.04 2.50
CA THR A 14 -16.73 12.46 3.82
C THR A 14 -16.62 10.94 3.74
N ALA A 15 -16.78 10.25 4.87
CA ALA A 15 -16.85 8.78 4.87
C ALA A 15 -18.09 8.25 4.12
N ASP A 16 -19.20 8.97 4.15
CA ASP A 16 -20.44 8.65 3.43
C ASP A 16 -20.38 9.09 1.95
N HIS A 17 -19.50 10.04 1.64
CA HIS A 17 -19.28 10.57 0.29
C HIS A 17 -17.78 10.60 -0.05
N PRO A 18 -17.14 9.43 -0.23
CA PRO A 18 -15.72 9.37 -0.58
C PRO A 18 -15.46 9.96 -1.97
N LEU A 19 -14.24 10.42 -2.20
CA LEU A 19 -13.80 10.92 -3.51
C LEU A 19 -12.84 9.94 -4.19
N PHE A 20 -13.14 9.58 -5.43
CA PHE A 20 -12.33 8.73 -6.28
C PHE A 20 -11.65 9.57 -7.36
N LEU A 21 -10.33 9.48 -7.44
CA LEU A 21 -9.51 10.20 -8.39
C LEU A 21 -8.93 9.23 -9.41
N PHE A 22 -9.26 9.42 -10.68
CA PHE A 22 -8.82 8.52 -11.75
C PHE A 22 -7.83 9.23 -12.65
N SER A 23 -6.60 8.71 -12.68
CA SER A 23 -5.52 9.29 -13.48
C SER A 23 -5.90 9.37 -14.95
N CYS A 24 -5.60 10.50 -15.55
CA CYS A 24 -5.83 10.77 -16.96
C CYS A 24 -4.66 11.61 -17.47
N ASN A 25 -3.75 10.96 -18.22
CA ASN A 25 -2.63 11.65 -18.83
C ASN A 25 -3.05 12.12 -20.21
N THR A 26 -2.81 13.39 -20.54
CA THR A 26 -3.30 13.94 -21.81
C THR A 26 -2.32 14.86 -22.50
N GLN A 27 -2.18 14.62 -23.80
CA GLN A 27 -1.62 15.58 -24.76
C GLN A 27 -2.77 16.17 -25.59
N SER A 28 -2.54 17.32 -26.24
CA SER A 28 -3.58 18.08 -26.96
C SER A 28 -4.34 17.30 -28.06
N SER A 29 -3.82 16.15 -28.52
CA SER A 29 -4.44 15.30 -29.53
C SER A 29 -5.44 14.26 -29.00
N GLU A 30 -5.63 14.13 -27.68
CA GLU A 30 -6.36 13.02 -27.05
C GLU A 30 -7.68 13.42 -26.38
N ILE A 31 -8.27 14.55 -26.76
CA ILE A 31 -9.44 15.15 -26.10
C ILE A 31 -10.67 14.22 -26.09
N GLU A 32 -10.96 13.56 -27.23
CA GLU A 32 -12.10 12.63 -27.33
C GLU A 32 -11.96 11.42 -26.40
N LYS A 33 -10.72 10.98 -26.14
CA LYS A 33 -10.42 9.86 -25.24
C LYS A 33 -10.86 10.18 -23.81
N ILE A 34 -10.62 11.41 -23.32
CA ILE A 34 -11.00 11.85 -21.97
C ILE A 34 -12.51 11.85 -21.81
N LYS A 35 -13.21 12.45 -22.78
CA LYS A 35 -14.67 12.51 -22.77
C LYS A 35 -15.26 11.09 -22.76
N ASN A 36 -14.77 10.22 -23.63
CA ASN A 36 -15.19 8.83 -23.66
C ASN A 36 -14.89 8.08 -22.36
N GLN A 37 -13.71 8.30 -21.76
CA GLN A 37 -13.34 7.70 -20.48
C GLN A 37 -14.34 8.07 -19.38
N TRP A 38 -14.71 9.34 -19.24
CA TRP A 38 -15.71 9.72 -18.26
C TRP A 38 -17.12 9.26 -18.61
N ASP A 39 -17.54 9.40 -19.86
CA ASP A 39 -18.91 9.06 -20.28
C ASP A 39 -19.20 7.57 -20.07
N THR A 40 -18.19 6.71 -20.26
CA THR A 40 -18.27 5.26 -20.04
C THR A 40 -18.07 4.83 -18.59
N LEU A 41 -17.67 5.74 -17.69
CA LEU A 41 -17.61 5.42 -16.25
C LEU A 41 -19.02 5.05 -15.75
N ASP A 42 -19.06 4.02 -14.92
CA ASP A 42 -20.24 3.56 -14.21
C ASP A 42 -20.99 4.71 -13.53
N ASN A 43 -22.28 4.86 -13.83
CA ASN A 43 -23.12 5.94 -13.31
C ASN A 43 -23.24 5.90 -11.78
N ASN A 44 -23.05 4.75 -11.15
CA ASN A 44 -23.05 4.65 -9.68
C ASN A 44 -21.78 5.19 -9.04
N LEU A 45 -20.66 5.27 -9.79
CA LEU A 45 -19.39 5.80 -9.30
C LEU A 45 -19.24 7.30 -9.60
N LYS A 46 -19.82 7.79 -10.70
CA LYS A 46 -19.72 9.20 -11.15
C LYS A 46 -19.94 10.25 -10.05
N PRO A 47 -20.95 10.14 -9.16
CA PRO A 47 -21.18 11.13 -8.09
C PRO A 47 -20.00 11.28 -7.12
N PHE A 48 -19.21 10.21 -6.97
CA PHE A 48 -18.08 10.11 -6.06
C PHE A 48 -16.75 10.33 -6.78
N SER A 49 -16.74 10.69 -8.07
CA SER A 49 -15.54 10.61 -8.91
C SER A 49 -15.12 11.96 -9.48
N ALA A 50 -13.82 12.11 -9.73
CA ALA A 50 -13.24 13.19 -10.51
C ALA A 50 -12.07 12.68 -11.36
N LEU A 51 -11.84 13.31 -12.51
CA LEU A 51 -10.65 13.05 -13.32
C LEU A 51 -9.42 13.70 -12.68
N TRP A 52 -8.32 12.98 -12.64
CA TRP A 52 -7.07 13.43 -12.06
C TRP A 52 -6.05 13.66 -13.17
N ILE A 53 -6.03 14.91 -13.65
CA ILE A 53 -5.48 15.26 -14.97
C ILE A 53 -4.02 15.64 -14.86
N ASP A 54 -3.20 14.97 -15.67
CA ASP A 54 -1.81 15.35 -15.94
C ASP A 54 -1.68 15.90 -17.36
N LEU A 55 -1.32 17.18 -17.47
CA LEU A 55 -1.06 17.83 -18.77
C LEU A 55 0.43 17.72 -19.17
N GLY A 56 1.27 17.13 -18.34
CA GLY A 56 2.73 17.14 -18.49
C GLY A 56 3.37 18.48 -18.12
N SER A 57 4.62 18.42 -17.67
CA SER A 57 5.36 19.59 -17.13
C SER A 57 5.40 20.77 -18.09
N ASN A 58 5.70 20.53 -19.37
CA ASN A 58 5.86 21.61 -20.36
C ASN A 58 4.57 22.40 -20.64
N ILE A 59 3.39 21.80 -20.40
CA ILE A 59 2.11 22.47 -20.60
C ILE A 59 1.74 23.25 -19.34
N VAL A 60 1.88 22.65 -18.16
CA VAL A 60 1.52 23.30 -16.88
C VAL A 60 2.35 24.56 -16.59
N ILE A 61 3.61 24.61 -17.05
CA ILE A 61 4.49 25.77 -16.91
C ILE A 61 4.08 26.93 -17.84
N ASP A 62 3.28 26.67 -18.88
CA ASP A 62 2.77 27.68 -19.82
C ASP A 62 1.26 27.93 -19.56
N PRO A 63 0.90 29.02 -18.88
CA PRO A 63 -0.48 29.27 -18.46
C PRO A 63 -1.44 29.40 -19.64
N GLY A 64 -0.98 29.99 -20.75
CA GLY A 64 -1.78 30.12 -21.97
C GLY A 64 -2.11 28.77 -22.58
N LYS A 65 -1.12 27.87 -22.68
CA LYS A 65 -1.35 26.51 -23.16
C LYS A 65 -2.24 25.69 -22.23
N THR A 66 -2.06 25.84 -20.92
CA THR A 66 -2.91 25.17 -19.92
C THR A 66 -4.36 25.61 -20.06
N GLU A 67 -4.60 26.92 -20.12
CA GLU A 67 -5.94 27.48 -20.25
C GLU A 67 -6.61 27.11 -21.58
N ASP A 68 -5.86 27.14 -22.70
CA ASP A 68 -6.36 26.74 -24.02
C ASP A 68 -6.74 25.26 -24.06
N LEU A 69 -5.89 24.39 -23.52
CA LEU A 69 -6.17 22.95 -23.47
C LEU A 69 -7.36 22.64 -22.58
N LEU A 70 -7.40 23.17 -21.35
CA LEU A 70 -8.54 22.99 -20.45
C LEU A 70 -9.83 23.55 -21.04
N SER A 71 -9.77 24.69 -21.74
CA SER A 71 -10.92 25.26 -22.43
C SER A 71 -11.42 24.31 -23.50
N THR A 72 -10.52 23.72 -24.29
CA THR A 72 -10.89 22.75 -25.33
C THR A 72 -11.46 21.47 -24.73
N LEU A 73 -10.89 20.98 -23.62
CA LEU A 73 -11.36 19.78 -22.92
C LEU A 73 -12.74 19.95 -22.30
N PHE A 74 -13.03 21.12 -21.72
CA PHE A 74 -14.22 21.35 -20.89
C PHE A 74 -15.25 22.32 -21.49
N GLN A 75 -15.10 22.72 -22.77
CA GLN A 75 -16.02 23.64 -23.45
C GLN A 75 -17.48 23.17 -23.40
N ASP A 76 -17.70 21.89 -23.72
CA ASP A 76 -19.04 21.26 -23.79
C ASP A 76 -19.21 20.13 -22.75
N PHE A 77 -18.24 19.98 -21.85
CA PHE A 77 -18.08 18.80 -21.02
C PHE A 77 -17.88 19.22 -19.56
N LYS A 78 -18.84 18.88 -18.69
CA LYS A 78 -18.83 19.28 -17.27
C LYS A 78 -18.49 18.10 -16.37
N CYS A 79 -17.24 17.64 -16.44
CA CYS A 79 -16.71 16.63 -15.53
C CYS A 79 -15.89 17.29 -14.41
N PRO A 80 -16.06 16.88 -13.13
CA PRO A 80 -15.19 17.32 -12.05
C PRO A 80 -13.76 16.85 -12.25
N PHE A 81 -12.77 17.72 -11.99
CA PHE A 81 -11.37 17.33 -12.13
C PHE A 81 -10.43 17.96 -11.10
N VAL A 82 -9.29 17.32 -10.88
CA VAL A 82 -8.16 17.80 -10.08
C VAL A 82 -6.94 17.88 -11.00
N LEU A 83 -6.27 19.03 -11.05
CA LEU A 83 -5.10 19.24 -11.90
C LEU A 83 -3.81 18.86 -11.18
N LYS A 84 -2.95 18.04 -11.81
CA LYS A 84 -1.59 17.77 -11.33
C LYS A 84 -0.68 18.95 -11.64
N ILE A 85 0.00 19.46 -10.61
CA ILE A 85 1.08 20.44 -10.74
C ILE A 85 2.39 19.67 -10.55
N PRO A 86 3.16 19.43 -11.62
CA PRO A 86 4.42 18.72 -11.53
C PRO A 86 5.58 19.66 -11.15
N GLN A 87 6.68 19.09 -10.67
CA GLN A 87 7.98 19.76 -10.52
C GLN A 87 7.95 20.99 -9.60
N ILE A 88 7.16 20.96 -8.52
CA ILE A 88 7.10 22.07 -7.56
C ILE A 88 8.42 22.27 -6.82
N MET A 89 9.33 21.30 -6.83
CA MET A 89 10.66 21.50 -6.22
C MET A 89 11.51 22.51 -7.00
N ASN A 90 11.35 22.59 -8.32
CA ASN A 90 12.05 23.58 -9.15
C ASN A 90 11.31 24.92 -9.12
N LYS A 91 11.99 25.99 -8.69
CA LYS A 91 11.40 27.33 -8.58
C LYS A 91 10.95 27.90 -9.92
N GLU A 92 11.65 27.56 -11.01
CA GLU A 92 11.37 28.11 -12.34
C GLU A 92 10.12 27.51 -13.00
N THR A 93 9.63 26.38 -12.49
CA THR A 93 8.51 25.63 -13.08
C THR A 93 7.23 25.73 -12.25
N ARG A 94 7.25 26.47 -11.13
CA ARG A 94 6.06 26.68 -10.29
C ARG A 94 5.13 27.69 -10.97
N PRO A 95 3.83 27.38 -11.12
CA PRO A 95 2.88 28.36 -11.64
C PRO A 95 2.71 29.53 -10.64
N GLU A 96 2.45 30.71 -11.18
CA GLU A 96 2.14 31.89 -10.36
C GLU A 96 0.72 31.75 -9.79
N TYR A 97 0.49 32.30 -8.59
CA TYR A 97 -0.81 32.15 -7.93
C TYR A 97 -1.95 32.79 -8.74
N GLN A 98 -1.69 33.92 -9.41
CA GLN A 98 -2.68 34.62 -10.22
C GLN A 98 -3.17 33.79 -11.42
N GLU A 99 -2.30 32.93 -11.95
CA GLU A 99 -2.63 32.02 -13.04
C GLU A 99 -3.58 30.94 -12.55
N LEU A 100 -3.31 30.35 -11.38
CA LEU A 100 -4.20 29.39 -10.74
C LEU A 100 -5.56 30.03 -10.37
N GLU A 101 -5.57 31.25 -9.85
CA GLU A 101 -6.79 32.02 -9.57
C GLU A 101 -7.64 32.23 -10.83
N SER A 102 -7.01 32.54 -11.98
CA SER A 102 -7.67 32.64 -13.28
C SER A 102 -8.32 31.31 -13.69
N LEU A 103 -7.60 30.19 -13.54
CA LEU A 103 -8.13 28.85 -13.81
C LEU A 103 -9.33 28.53 -12.91
N PHE A 104 -9.27 28.82 -11.60
CA PHE A 104 -10.40 28.56 -10.69
C PHE A 104 -11.63 29.40 -11.04
N ALA A 105 -11.44 30.64 -11.50
CA ALA A 105 -12.52 31.51 -11.94
C ALA A 105 -13.17 31.01 -13.24
N ARG A 106 -12.37 30.49 -14.17
CA ARG A 106 -12.83 30.01 -15.48
C ARG A 106 -13.43 28.61 -15.45
N PHE A 107 -12.93 27.73 -14.57
CA PHE A 107 -13.30 26.32 -14.49
C PHE A 107 -13.96 25.98 -13.14
N PRO A 108 -15.29 26.18 -12.99
CA PRO A 108 -15.98 25.90 -11.74
C PRO A 108 -16.01 24.41 -11.37
N ASN A 109 -15.81 23.52 -12.34
CA ASN A 109 -15.70 22.07 -12.18
C ASN A 109 -14.29 21.61 -11.76
N MET A 110 -13.30 22.51 -11.69
CA MET A 110 -11.98 22.21 -11.14
C MET A 110 -12.09 22.15 -9.61
N LEU A 111 -12.02 20.96 -9.02
CA LEU A 111 -12.20 20.75 -7.57
C LEU A 111 -10.98 21.18 -6.75
N GLY A 112 -9.80 21.17 -7.37
CA GLY A 112 -8.55 21.45 -6.69
C GLY A 112 -7.34 21.17 -7.57
N VAL A 113 -6.18 21.16 -6.90
CA VAL A 113 -4.89 20.82 -7.51
C VAL A 113 -4.22 19.72 -6.69
N SER A 114 -3.28 19.02 -7.31
CA SER A 114 -2.46 18.02 -6.63
C SER A 114 -0.97 18.21 -6.88
N ILE A 115 -0.17 17.82 -5.89
CA ILE A 115 1.30 17.85 -5.94
C ILE A 115 1.85 16.50 -5.49
N HIS A 116 2.97 16.07 -6.08
CA HIS A 116 3.52 14.70 -5.91
C HIS A 116 5.02 14.66 -5.64
N ASP A 117 5.77 15.70 -6.02
CA ASP A 117 7.24 15.72 -5.94
C ASP A 117 7.78 16.48 -4.71
N PHE A 118 6.94 16.79 -3.73
CA PHE A 118 7.37 17.48 -2.51
C PHE A 118 8.31 16.60 -1.68
N THR A 119 9.44 17.16 -1.22
CA THR A 119 10.35 16.49 -0.27
C THR A 119 11.01 17.50 0.66
N LEU A 120 11.26 17.10 1.90
CA LEU A 120 12.12 17.81 2.86
C LEU A 120 13.32 16.96 3.31
N ASN A 121 13.80 16.06 2.45
CA ASN A 121 14.99 15.24 2.66
C ASN A 121 16.31 16.00 2.33
N MET A 122 16.32 17.32 2.44
CA MET A 122 17.53 18.13 2.31
C MET A 122 17.74 18.92 3.60
N TYR A 123 18.97 18.92 4.09
CA TYR A 123 19.36 19.52 5.35
C TYR A 123 20.53 20.49 5.18
N PRO A 124 20.64 21.51 6.04
CA PRO A 124 21.84 22.35 6.09
C PRO A 124 23.08 21.52 6.38
N SER A 125 24.19 21.86 5.71
CA SER A 125 25.51 21.30 5.99
C SER A 125 26.46 22.41 6.45
N PRO A 126 26.60 22.61 7.78
CA PRO A 126 27.48 23.64 8.32
C PRO A 126 28.94 23.47 7.90
N LYS A 127 29.42 22.22 7.82
CA LYS A 127 30.79 21.86 7.42
C LYS A 127 31.15 22.40 6.03
N TYR A 128 30.20 22.39 5.11
CA TYR A 128 30.38 22.85 3.73
C TYR A 128 29.71 24.19 3.43
N GLY A 129 29.09 24.83 4.43
CA GLY A 129 28.36 26.10 4.26
C GLY A 129 27.15 26.01 3.32
N ILE A 130 26.56 24.83 3.15
CA ILE A 130 25.44 24.61 2.22
C ILE A 130 24.13 24.77 2.97
N THR A 131 23.23 25.60 2.45
CA THR A 131 21.85 25.75 2.95
C THR A 131 20.88 25.40 1.81
N PRO A 132 20.00 24.39 2.00
CA PRO A 132 19.02 24.03 0.98
C PRO A 132 18.02 25.16 0.70
N ASP A 133 17.49 25.19 -0.53
CA ASP A 133 16.38 26.08 -0.89
C ASP A 133 15.05 25.50 -0.42
N TYR A 134 14.41 26.16 0.54
CA TYR A 134 13.07 25.83 1.05
C TYR A 134 11.97 26.74 0.49
N SER A 135 12.21 27.45 -0.62
CA SER A 135 11.21 28.36 -1.22
C SER A 135 9.90 27.67 -1.61
N HIS A 136 9.93 26.37 -1.90
CA HIS A 136 8.73 25.56 -2.16
C HIS A 136 7.80 25.47 -0.94
N VAL A 137 8.33 25.49 0.29
CA VAL A 137 7.54 25.45 1.53
C VAL A 137 6.63 26.67 1.64
N LEU A 138 7.19 27.86 1.37
CA LEU A 138 6.43 29.11 1.33
C LEU A 138 5.43 29.11 0.18
N TRP A 139 5.82 28.54 -0.96
CA TRP A 139 4.94 28.46 -2.12
C TRP A 139 3.70 27.61 -1.86
N VAL A 140 3.87 26.39 -1.32
CA VAL A 140 2.75 25.53 -0.94
C VAL A 140 1.90 26.19 0.16
N SER A 141 2.52 26.87 1.12
CA SER A 141 1.79 27.58 2.18
C SER A 141 0.85 28.65 1.59
N LYS A 142 1.31 29.39 0.58
CA LYS A 142 0.49 30.39 -0.11
C LYS A 142 -0.55 29.75 -1.02
N LEU A 143 -0.20 28.67 -1.72
CA LEU A 143 -1.15 27.90 -2.54
C LEU A 143 -2.35 27.43 -1.72
N ILE A 144 -2.13 26.88 -0.51
CA ILE A 144 -3.21 26.45 0.40
C ILE A 144 -4.17 27.61 0.71
N GLN A 145 -3.65 28.82 0.92
CA GLN A 145 -4.48 30.00 1.19
C GLN A 145 -5.34 30.39 -0.02
N VAL A 146 -4.75 30.33 -1.23
CA VAL A 146 -5.46 30.61 -2.48
C VAL A 146 -6.55 29.57 -2.70
N LEU A 147 -6.26 28.29 -2.52
CA LEU A 147 -7.25 27.22 -2.65
C LEU A 147 -8.42 27.43 -1.66
N ALA A 148 -8.12 27.78 -0.41
CA ALA A 148 -9.12 28.06 0.61
C ALA A 148 -10.02 29.28 0.28
N SER A 149 -9.50 30.33 -0.36
CA SER A 149 -10.34 31.48 -0.75
C SER A 149 -11.31 31.14 -1.88
N TYR A 150 -11.02 30.10 -2.67
CA TYR A 150 -11.88 29.61 -3.76
C TYR A 150 -12.67 28.34 -3.39
N GLY A 151 -12.58 27.83 -2.16
CA GLY A 151 -13.28 26.59 -1.78
C GLY A 151 -12.74 25.35 -2.50
N ARG A 152 -11.46 25.38 -2.89
CA ARG A 152 -10.75 24.28 -3.58
C ARG A 152 -9.81 23.57 -2.61
N PHE A 153 -9.45 22.33 -2.91
CA PHE A 153 -8.50 21.58 -2.06
C PHE A 153 -7.14 21.35 -2.73
N LEU A 154 -6.13 21.14 -1.89
CA LEU A 154 -4.84 20.58 -2.24
C LEU A 154 -4.87 19.08 -1.96
N TYR A 155 -4.75 18.25 -2.99
CA TYR A 155 -4.48 16.83 -2.84
C TYR A 155 -2.97 16.62 -2.83
N TRP A 156 -2.40 16.45 -1.64
CA TRP A 156 -0.96 16.43 -1.46
C TRP A 156 -0.50 14.99 -1.26
N CYS A 157 0.18 14.45 -2.27
CA CYS A 157 0.69 13.09 -2.22
C CYS A 157 2.18 13.09 -1.96
N MET A 158 2.60 12.24 -1.03
CA MET A 158 3.99 11.85 -0.85
C MET A 158 4.04 10.35 -0.61
N ASP A 159 5.16 9.74 -0.93
CA ASP A 159 5.41 8.33 -0.70
C ASP A 159 6.59 8.12 0.23
N SER A 160 6.94 6.85 0.43
CA SER A 160 8.12 6.46 1.19
C SER A 160 8.10 7.05 2.60
N ILE A 161 9.22 7.63 3.03
CA ILE A 161 9.44 8.30 4.32
C ILE A 161 9.39 9.83 4.19
N GLU A 162 8.86 10.37 3.10
CA GLU A 162 8.88 11.82 2.84
C GLU A 162 7.94 12.59 3.78
N TRP A 163 6.84 11.96 4.23
CA TRP A 163 6.00 12.50 5.30
C TRP A 163 6.78 12.60 6.63
N ALA A 164 7.52 11.56 7.03
CA ALA A 164 8.40 11.62 8.21
C ALA A 164 9.46 12.73 8.08
N HIS A 165 10.04 12.94 6.89
CA HIS A 165 10.93 14.09 6.66
C HIS A 165 10.22 15.42 6.88
N PHE A 166 9.02 15.59 6.32
CA PHE A 166 8.22 16.81 6.52
C PHE A 166 7.87 17.05 7.99
N PHE A 167 7.56 16.00 8.75
CA PHE A 167 7.14 16.06 10.15
C PHE A 167 8.27 16.33 11.15
N THR A 168 9.52 16.25 10.72
CA THR A 168 10.69 16.29 11.60
C THR A 168 11.68 17.38 11.24
N ASN A 169 11.72 17.81 9.98
CA ASN A 169 12.59 18.88 9.52
C ASN A 169 12.03 20.25 9.96
N PRO A 170 12.78 21.06 10.74
CA PRO A 170 12.31 22.37 11.20
C PRO A 170 11.88 23.33 10.08
N ALA A 171 12.42 23.18 8.87
CA ALA A 171 11.99 23.96 7.71
C ALA A 171 10.52 23.71 7.33
N GLY A 172 9.94 22.58 7.72
CA GLY A 172 8.54 22.21 7.47
C GLY A 172 7.52 22.83 8.43
N GLU A 173 7.94 23.27 9.62
CA GLU A 173 7.05 23.76 10.68
C GLU A 173 6.12 24.92 10.23
N PRO A 174 6.57 25.93 9.46
CA PRO A 174 5.70 26.99 8.96
C PRO A 174 4.56 26.48 8.05
N LEU A 175 4.87 25.51 7.20
CA LEU A 175 3.88 24.89 6.31
C LEU A 175 2.95 23.96 7.10
N PHE A 176 3.47 23.21 8.08
CA PHE A 176 2.67 22.41 9.00
C PHE A 176 1.60 23.27 9.72
N ASN A 177 2.00 24.44 10.23
CA ASN A 177 1.07 25.39 10.85
C ASN A 177 0.04 25.94 9.86
N THR A 178 0.41 26.10 8.60
CA THR A 178 -0.52 26.48 7.53
C THR A 178 -1.53 25.38 7.25
N VAL A 179 -1.10 24.12 7.13
CA VAL A 179 -1.99 22.96 6.97
C VAL A 179 -3.01 22.91 8.12
N LYS A 180 -2.53 23.02 9.36
CA LYS A 180 -3.41 23.04 10.55
C LYS A 180 -4.45 24.17 10.49
N LYS A 181 -4.05 25.37 10.06
CA LYS A 181 -4.96 26.52 9.94
C LYS A 181 -6.02 26.33 8.86
N TYR A 182 -5.69 25.61 7.78
CA TYR A 182 -6.56 25.38 6.62
C TYR A 182 -6.89 23.89 6.47
N ALA A 183 -7.09 23.18 7.59
CA ALA A 183 -7.24 21.72 7.67
C ALA A 183 -8.36 21.12 6.79
N GLU A 184 -9.34 21.95 6.42
CA GLU A 184 -10.42 21.56 5.52
C GLU A 184 -9.97 21.46 4.06
N TYR A 185 -9.01 22.29 3.64
CA TYR A 185 -8.60 22.45 2.23
C TYR A 185 -7.35 21.63 1.86
N VAL A 186 -6.82 20.83 2.79
CA VAL A 186 -5.64 20.00 2.55
C VAL A 186 -6.00 18.55 2.76
N ILE A 187 -5.74 17.74 1.74
CA ILE A 187 -5.95 16.29 1.76
C ILE A 187 -4.57 15.64 1.60
N PRO A 188 -3.82 15.44 2.70
CA PRO A 188 -2.59 14.67 2.63
C PRO A 188 -2.91 13.24 2.23
N SER A 189 -2.03 12.62 1.46
CA SER A 189 -2.22 11.27 0.98
C SER A 189 -0.92 10.48 0.96
N TYR A 190 -1.03 9.22 1.34
CA TYR A 190 0.04 8.25 1.21
C TYR A 190 -0.04 7.58 -0.15
N ARG A 191 1.04 7.69 -0.94
CA ARG A 191 1.19 6.98 -2.20
C ARG A 191 1.93 5.67 -1.97
N TYR A 192 1.32 4.55 -2.39
CA TYR A 192 1.94 3.24 -2.28
C TYR A 192 3.11 3.12 -3.25
N ASN A 193 4.33 3.28 -2.75
CA ASN A 193 5.53 3.19 -3.56
C ASN A 193 6.69 2.53 -2.80
N GLY A 194 7.00 1.28 -3.14
CA GLY A 194 8.23 0.60 -2.73
C GLY A 194 8.49 0.40 -1.22
N ASP A 195 7.59 0.81 -0.32
CA ASP A 195 7.82 0.86 1.13
C ASP A 195 6.69 0.23 1.96
N PHE A 196 6.91 0.11 3.27
CA PHE A 196 5.95 -0.46 4.24
C PHE A 196 4.72 0.42 4.39
N SER A 197 3.56 -0.06 3.93
CA SER A 197 2.36 0.78 3.85
C SER A 197 1.85 1.25 5.21
N ILE A 198 2.05 0.43 6.25
CA ILE A 198 1.55 0.69 7.59
C ILE A 198 2.16 1.96 8.21
N VAL A 199 3.38 2.33 7.80
CA VAL A 199 4.05 3.58 8.22
C VAL A 199 3.33 4.77 7.61
N GLY A 200 3.13 4.77 6.29
CA GLY A 200 2.42 5.82 5.58
C GLY A 200 0.99 6.01 6.07
N LEU A 201 0.28 4.91 6.33
CA LEU A 201 -1.06 4.96 6.95
C LEU A 201 -1.00 5.50 8.37
N GLY A 202 0.01 5.12 9.15
CA GLY A 202 0.26 5.67 10.49
C GLY A 202 0.49 7.17 10.49
N GLU A 203 1.27 7.70 9.53
CA GLU A 203 1.51 9.13 9.33
C GLU A 203 0.21 9.90 9.02
N MET A 204 -0.60 9.36 8.10
CA MET A 204 -1.90 9.95 7.76
C MET A 204 -2.85 9.92 8.95
N LEU A 205 -2.91 8.80 9.66
CA LEU A 205 -3.71 8.65 10.87
C LEU A 205 -3.25 9.61 11.96
N GLY A 206 -1.94 9.87 12.07
CA GLY A 206 -1.37 10.83 12.99
C GLY A 206 -1.88 12.25 12.74
N LEU A 207 -1.83 12.72 11.49
CA LEU A 207 -2.40 14.01 11.10
C LEU A 207 -3.91 14.09 11.34
N TYR A 208 -4.63 13.01 11.02
CA TYR A 208 -6.08 12.97 11.15
C TYR A 208 -6.52 12.98 12.60
N THR A 209 -5.97 12.09 13.44
CA THR A 209 -6.35 11.95 14.86
C THR A 209 -5.96 13.17 15.70
N SER A 210 -4.85 13.84 15.36
CA SER A 210 -4.41 15.09 16.00
C SER A 210 -5.14 16.36 15.52
N ASN A 211 -6.17 16.22 14.66
CA ASN A 211 -6.95 17.33 14.09
C ASN A 211 -6.11 18.34 13.28
N ILE A 212 -5.00 17.90 12.70
CA ILE A 212 -4.22 18.73 11.76
C ILE A 212 -4.90 18.78 10.40
N VAL A 213 -5.57 17.69 10.02
CA VAL A 213 -6.40 17.60 8.82
C VAL A 213 -7.76 17.00 9.13
N ASN A 214 -8.76 17.35 8.33
CA ASN A 214 -10.12 16.83 8.47
C ASN A 214 -10.37 15.55 7.67
N ARG A 215 -9.45 15.20 6.78
CA ARG A 215 -9.52 14.06 5.87
C ARG A 215 -8.14 13.77 5.30
N PHE A 216 -7.95 12.56 4.80
CA PHE A 216 -6.75 12.14 4.10
C PHE A 216 -7.11 11.13 3.02
N GLY A 217 -6.17 10.83 2.15
CA GLY A 217 -6.35 9.87 1.07
C GLY A 217 -5.21 8.86 0.94
N ILE A 218 -5.36 8.00 -0.06
CA ILE A 218 -4.32 7.08 -0.52
C ILE A 218 -4.23 7.12 -2.04
N VAL A 219 -3.04 6.84 -2.57
CA VAL A 219 -2.80 6.65 -4.00
C VAL A 219 -2.38 5.20 -4.25
N CYS A 220 -3.23 4.45 -4.93
CA CYS A 220 -2.94 3.10 -5.37
C CYS A 220 -2.07 3.16 -6.63
N SER A 221 -0.90 2.52 -6.58
CA SER A 221 0.08 2.54 -7.66
C SER A 221 0.71 1.17 -7.86
N SER A 222 0.88 0.78 -9.12
CA SER A 222 1.63 -0.41 -9.52
C SER A 222 3.12 -0.30 -9.19
N SER A 223 3.66 0.91 -8.97
CA SER A 223 5.06 1.13 -8.61
C SER A 223 5.50 0.34 -7.38
N TRP A 224 4.61 0.14 -6.39
CA TRP A 224 4.94 -0.70 -5.22
C TRP A 224 5.38 -2.12 -5.60
N TYR A 225 4.79 -2.69 -6.65
CA TYR A 225 5.12 -4.03 -7.11
C TYR A 225 6.48 -4.06 -7.82
N HIS A 226 6.68 -3.12 -8.76
CA HIS A 226 7.86 -3.10 -9.63
C HIS A 226 9.13 -2.63 -8.92
N ASP A 227 9.04 -1.64 -8.02
CA ASP A 227 10.20 -1.12 -7.27
C ASP A 227 10.76 -2.17 -6.29
N ASN A 228 9.93 -3.17 -5.95
CA ASN A 228 10.29 -4.33 -5.16
C ASN A 228 10.72 -5.55 -6.00
N PHE A 229 10.86 -5.38 -7.32
CA PHE A 229 11.26 -6.44 -8.25
C PHE A 229 10.33 -7.65 -8.19
N ILE A 230 9.02 -7.43 -8.03
CA ILE A 230 8.06 -8.51 -8.12
C ILE A 230 7.59 -8.60 -9.58
N ILE A 231 7.68 -9.78 -10.18
CA ILE A 231 7.16 -10.04 -11.53
C ILE A 231 5.79 -10.72 -11.44
N GLU A 232 5.71 -11.76 -10.63
CA GLU A 232 4.48 -12.46 -10.28
C GLU A 232 4.69 -13.10 -8.88
N PRO A 233 3.63 -13.61 -8.22
CA PRO A 233 3.80 -14.34 -6.97
C PRO A 233 4.83 -15.47 -7.15
N CYS A 234 5.73 -15.62 -6.19
CA CYS A 234 6.84 -16.55 -6.23
C CYS A 234 7.92 -16.25 -7.30
N LEU A 235 7.90 -15.11 -8.00
CA LEU A 235 8.91 -14.77 -9.00
C LEU A 235 9.37 -13.31 -8.84
N LEU A 236 10.61 -13.15 -8.36
CA LEU A 236 11.26 -11.86 -8.26
C LEU A 236 12.14 -11.60 -9.48
N GLY A 237 12.30 -10.36 -9.91
CA GLY A 237 13.16 -9.97 -11.02
C GLY A 237 12.82 -8.59 -11.55
N LYS A 238 13.63 -8.10 -12.49
CA LYS A 238 13.35 -6.85 -13.18
C LYS A 238 12.21 -7.07 -14.17
N SER A 239 11.10 -6.35 -14.00
CA SER A 239 10.00 -6.41 -14.97
C SER A 239 10.46 -5.87 -16.34
N PRO A 240 9.91 -6.41 -17.45
CA PRO A 240 10.13 -5.82 -18.77
C PRO A 240 9.73 -4.34 -18.80
N GLU A 241 10.46 -3.53 -19.57
CA GLU A 241 10.15 -2.10 -19.69
C GLU A 241 8.74 -1.88 -20.24
N GLY A 242 7.93 -1.09 -19.53
CA GLY A 242 6.53 -0.82 -19.90
C GLY A 242 5.52 -1.88 -19.47
N ALA A 243 5.91 -2.89 -18.69
CA ALA A 243 4.97 -3.82 -18.06
C ALA A 243 4.18 -3.11 -16.94
N ILE A 244 2.85 -3.22 -16.99
CA ILE A 244 1.93 -2.78 -15.92
C ILE A 244 1.53 -3.94 -15.01
N SER A 245 1.49 -5.17 -15.55
CA SER A 245 0.83 -6.33 -14.94
C SER A 245 1.33 -6.67 -13.53
N ILE A 246 0.63 -6.12 -12.52
CA ILE A 246 0.66 -6.55 -11.13
C ILE A 246 -0.46 -7.55 -10.87
N HIS A 247 -0.44 -8.27 -9.75
CA HIS A 247 -1.56 -9.13 -9.40
C HIS A 247 -2.80 -8.28 -9.00
N SER A 248 -3.93 -8.38 -9.73
CA SER A 248 -5.10 -7.49 -9.54
C SER A 248 -5.54 -7.30 -8.08
N PRO A 249 -5.63 -8.35 -7.24
CA PRO A 249 -6.02 -8.19 -5.84
C PRO A 249 -5.15 -7.24 -5.01
N ILE A 250 -3.92 -6.92 -5.43
CA ILE A 250 -3.08 -5.93 -4.75
C ILE A 250 -3.75 -4.54 -4.74
N TYR A 251 -4.47 -4.15 -5.80
CA TYR A 251 -5.28 -2.93 -5.78
C TYR A 251 -6.36 -2.97 -4.70
N ARG A 252 -7.02 -4.12 -4.52
CA ARG A 252 -8.02 -4.31 -3.46
C ARG A 252 -7.37 -4.18 -2.08
N ALA A 253 -6.19 -4.75 -1.88
CA ALA A 253 -5.44 -4.62 -0.63
C ALA A 253 -5.17 -3.15 -0.27
N MET A 254 -4.65 -2.36 -1.23
CA MET A 254 -4.38 -0.93 -1.05
C MET A 254 -5.64 -0.15 -0.67
N ILE A 255 -6.75 -0.37 -1.40
CA ILE A 255 -8.03 0.28 -1.14
C ILE A 255 -8.56 -0.08 0.26
N LEU A 256 -8.58 -1.36 0.61
CA LEU A 256 -9.10 -1.80 1.90
C LEU A 256 -8.21 -1.39 3.08
N ASN A 257 -6.90 -1.27 2.89
CA ASN A 257 -6.01 -0.68 3.89
C ASN A 257 -6.30 0.82 4.11
N GLY A 258 -6.59 1.56 3.04
CA GLY A 258 -7.08 2.94 3.14
C GLY A 258 -8.37 3.00 3.94
N MET A 259 -9.33 2.12 3.64
CA MET A 259 -10.59 2.02 4.37
C MET A 259 -10.37 1.68 5.85
N LEU A 260 -9.52 0.69 6.16
CA LEU A 260 -9.14 0.32 7.52
C LEU A 260 -8.62 1.53 8.31
N ALA A 261 -7.81 2.39 7.67
CA ALA A 261 -7.24 3.59 8.29
C ALA A 261 -8.24 4.77 8.39
N GLY A 262 -9.36 4.74 7.67
CA GLY A 262 -10.33 5.84 7.60
C GLY A 262 -10.09 6.84 6.46
N ALA A 263 -9.39 6.45 5.41
CA ALA A 263 -9.21 7.28 4.22
C ALA A 263 -10.55 7.54 3.52
N VAL A 264 -10.72 8.75 2.98
CA VAL A 264 -11.94 9.15 2.25
C VAL A 264 -11.65 9.61 0.82
N VAL A 265 -10.38 9.65 0.42
CA VAL A 265 -9.97 9.92 -0.96
C VAL A 265 -9.12 8.78 -1.48
N TYR A 266 -9.49 8.21 -2.63
CA TYR A 266 -8.82 7.07 -3.24
C TYR A 266 -8.41 7.44 -4.66
N ALA A 267 -7.11 7.58 -4.90
CA ALA A 267 -6.58 7.82 -6.23
C ALA A 267 -6.04 6.54 -6.84
N ILE A 268 -6.34 6.31 -8.12
CA ILE A 268 -5.74 5.25 -8.93
C ILE A 268 -4.83 5.92 -9.95
N GLU A 269 -3.52 5.76 -9.78
CA GLU A 269 -2.51 6.48 -10.56
C GLU A 269 -2.28 5.89 -11.95
N ASP A 270 -2.40 4.57 -12.08
CA ASP A 270 -2.15 3.86 -13.33
C ASP A 270 -3.38 3.89 -14.23
N GLU A 271 -3.31 4.69 -15.29
CA GLU A 271 -4.37 4.80 -16.30
C GLU A 271 -4.64 3.46 -17.00
N ASN A 272 -3.63 2.60 -17.16
CA ASN A 272 -3.81 1.33 -17.86
C ASN A 272 -4.62 0.32 -17.05
N ALA A 273 -4.64 0.44 -15.72
CA ALA A 273 -5.44 -0.39 -14.83
C ALA A 273 -6.91 0.04 -14.74
N LEU A 274 -7.29 1.18 -15.34
CA LEU A 274 -8.65 1.70 -15.36
C LEU A 274 -9.51 1.05 -16.45
N TRP A 275 -10.82 1.32 -16.41
CA TRP A 275 -11.82 0.77 -17.36
C TRP A 275 -11.56 1.13 -18.83
N GLY A 276 -10.93 2.28 -19.09
CA GLY A 276 -10.50 2.70 -20.43
C GLY A 276 -9.09 2.26 -20.80
N GLY A 277 -8.38 1.62 -19.86
CA GLY A 277 -6.98 1.24 -19.98
C GLY A 277 -6.76 -0.05 -20.76
N LYS A 278 -5.48 -0.44 -20.91
CA LYS A 278 -5.08 -1.68 -21.60
C LYS A 278 -5.24 -2.93 -20.75
N GLU A 279 -5.20 -2.80 -19.43
CA GLU A 279 -5.26 -3.91 -18.46
C GLU A 279 -6.54 -3.81 -17.61
N GLN A 280 -7.68 -3.74 -18.31
CA GLN A 280 -9.02 -3.61 -17.71
C GLN A 280 -9.35 -4.71 -16.70
N ILE A 281 -8.63 -5.83 -16.75
CA ILE A 281 -8.75 -6.94 -15.79
C ILE A 281 -8.53 -6.49 -14.34
N HIS A 282 -7.70 -5.46 -14.10
CA HIS A 282 -7.51 -4.89 -12.76
C HIS A 282 -8.75 -4.12 -12.30
N TRP A 283 -9.33 -3.33 -13.21
CA TRP A 283 -10.58 -2.61 -12.98
C TRP A 283 -11.71 -3.56 -12.61
N GLU A 284 -11.96 -4.55 -13.47
CA GLU A 284 -13.09 -5.47 -13.35
C GLU A 284 -12.97 -6.38 -12.12
N LYS A 285 -11.78 -6.92 -11.85
CA LYS A 285 -11.60 -7.91 -10.78
C LYS A 285 -11.38 -7.31 -9.40
N ALA A 286 -10.80 -6.11 -9.28
CA ALA A 286 -10.33 -5.61 -8.00
C ALA A 286 -10.76 -4.16 -7.71
N ILE A 287 -10.51 -3.21 -8.61
CA ILE A 287 -10.71 -1.78 -8.32
C ILE A 287 -12.21 -1.46 -8.24
N GLN A 288 -12.98 -1.71 -9.30
CA GLN A 288 -14.40 -1.37 -9.33
C GLN A 288 -15.20 -2.05 -8.22
N PRO A 289 -15.04 -3.36 -7.95
CA PRO A 289 -15.73 -4.01 -6.84
C PRO A 289 -15.39 -3.39 -5.49
N ALA A 290 -14.11 -3.09 -5.23
CA ALA A 290 -13.69 -2.48 -3.97
C ALA A 290 -14.27 -1.06 -3.80
N LEU A 291 -14.27 -0.23 -4.84
CA LEU A 291 -14.86 1.12 -4.78
C LEU A 291 -16.38 1.09 -4.56
N ARG A 292 -17.08 0.12 -5.18
CA ARG A 292 -18.52 -0.10 -4.93
C ARG A 292 -18.79 -0.58 -3.50
N GLU A 293 -17.92 -1.39 -2.93
CA GLU A 293 -18.02 -1.84 -1.53
C GLU A 293 -17.92 -0.65 -0.56
N LEU A 294 -17.02 0.31 -0.81
CA LEU A 294 -16.90 1.55 -0.02
C LEU A 294 -18.22 2.32 0.04
N ILE A 295 -18.89 2.50 -1.10
CA ILE A 295 -20.13 3.27 -1.19
C ILE A 295 -21.32 2.50 -0.59
N THR A 296 -21.45 1.21 -0.91
CA THR A 296 -22.67 0.45 -0.61
C THR A 296 -22.75 -0.01 0.85
N VAL A 297 -21.62 -0.40 1.43
CA VAL A 297 -21.56 -0.91 2.81
C VAL A 297 -21.34 0.23 3.80
N ASN A 298 -20.88 1.40 3.33
CA ASN A 298 -20.55 2.57 4.14
C ASN A 298 -19.64 2.20 5.33
N SER A 299 -18.56 1.50 4.99
CA SER A 299 -17.70 0.83 5.96
C SER A 299 -16.46 1.64 6.35
N ILE A 300 -16.28 2.84 5.78
CA ILE A 300 -15.17 3.73 6.16
C ILE A 300 -15.40 4.16 7.62
N PRO A 301 -14.48 3.83 8.55
CA PRO A 301 -14.67 4.13 9.96
C PRO A 301 -14.73 5.63 10.22
N GLN A 302 -15.71 6.03 11.02
CA GLN A 302 -15.82 7.40 11.49
C GLN A 302 -14.71 7.74 12.50
N LYS A 303 -14.27 9.00 12.51
CA LYS A 303 -13.17 9.49 13.37
C LYS A 303 -13.30 9.11 14.84
N ASN A 304 -14.52 9.21 15.38
CA ASN A 304 -14.79 8.90 16.78
C ASN A 304 -14.55 7.43 17.12
N LEU A 305 -14.85 6.51 16.20
CA LEU A 305 -14.59 5.08 16.37
C LEU A 305 -13.08 4.79 16.29
N ILE A 306 -12.37 5.48 15.41
CA ILE A 306 -10.89 5.43 15.34
C ILE A 306 -10.27 5.90 16.65
N LEU A 307 -10.69 7.06 17.17
CA LEU A 307 -10.19 7.60 18.43
C LEU A 307 -10.51 6.70 19.65
N GLN A 308 -11.58 5.89 19.58
CA GLN A 308 -11.87 4.89 20.62
C GLN A 308 -10.94 3.66 20.51
N ARG A 309 -10.52 3.30 19.29
CA ARG A 309 -9.67 2.14 19.03
C ARG A 309 -8.19 2.40 19.32
N VAL A 310 -7.72 3.62 19.03
CA VAL A 310 -6.33 4.02 19.18
C VAL A 310 -6.07 4.51 20.60
N ASN A 311 -5.09 3.90 21.28
CA ASN A 311 -4.70 4.29 22.65
C ASN A 311 -3.23 4.71 22.79
N THR A 312 -2.44 4.53 21.73
CA THR A 312 -1.00 4.81 21.71
C THR A 312 -0.62 5.45 20.38
N GLY A 313 0.18 6.52 20.40
CA GLY A 313 0.80 7.10 19.20
C GLY A 313 2.32 7.20 19.32
N LEU A 314 3.02 7.22 18.19
CA LEU A 314 4.47 7.38 18.12
C LEU A 314 4.81 8.81 17.70
N GLN A 315 5.42 9.59 18.58
CA GLN A 315 5.90 10.94 18.25
C GLN A 315 7.32 10.89 17.68
N LEU A 316 7.48 11.46 16.48
CA LEU A 316 8.76 11.51 15.79
C LEU A 316 9.76 12.46 16.46
N PHE A 317 11.04 12.14 16.32
CA PHE A 317 12.20 12.93 16.74
C PHE A 317 12.46 14.10 15.77
N PRO A 318 12.53 15.36 16.24
CA PRO A 318 12.88 16.49 15.40
C PRO A 318 14.31 16.34 14.86
N SER A 319 14.50 16.53 13.56
CA SER A 319 15.76 16.18 12.88
C SER A 319 16.27 17.38 12.08
N THR A 320 17.47 17.86 12.43
CA THR A 320 18.15 18.98 11.75
C THR A 320 19.15 18.53 10.70
N ASN A 321 19.46 17.24 10.68
CA ASN A 321 20.40 16.61 9.75
C ASN A 321 20.04 15.12 9.51
N PRO A 322 20.58 14.48 8.45
CA PRO A 322 20.27 13.08 8.15
C PRO A 322 20.66 12.07 9.23
N LEU A 323 21.67 12.37 10.07
CA LEU A 323 22.11 11.48 11.15
C LEU A 323 21.08 11.45 12.29
N GLU A 324 20.55 12.60 12.69
CA GLU A 324 19.45 12.70 13.66
C GLU A 324 18.20 11.98 13.17
N PHE A 325 17.90 12.08 11.87
CA PHE A 325 16.75 11.42 11.27
C PHE A 325 16.80 9.88 11.37
N GLN A 326 18.00 9.28 11.53
CA GLN A 326 18.12 7.83 11.77
C GLN A 326 17.41 7.38 13.06
N GLN A 327 17.22 8.27 14.04
CA GLN A 327 16.45 7.93 15.26
C GLN A 327 15.00 7.58 14.93
N ASN A 328 14.40 8.23 13.93
CA ASN A 328 13.06 7.90 13.46
C ASN A 328 13.04 6.58 12.70
N LEU A 329 13.96 6.41 11.74
CA LEU A 329 14.02 5.21 10.90
C LEU A 329 14.25 3.95 11.73
N LYS A 330 15.06 4.04 12.78
CA LYS A 330 15.28 2.95 13.74
C LYS A 330 13.99 2.39 14.31
N GLU A 331 12.98 3.23 14.49
CA GLU A 331 11.68 2.83 15.01
C GLU A 331 10.71 2.43 13.89
N ILE A 332 10.64 3.18 12.79
CA ILE A 332 9.55 3.06 11.80
C ILE A 332 9.91 2.34 10.50
N ASP A 333 11.19 2.19 10.13
CA ASP A 333 11.57 1.74 8.80
C ASP A 333 12.55 0.55 8.83
N LEU A 334 12.06 -0.61 8.39
CA LEU A 334 12.83 -1.85 8.27
C LEU A 334 13.71 -1.94 7.02
N GLN A 335 13.41 -1.15 5.97
CA GLN A 335 14.21 -1.09 4.75
C GLN A 335 15.49 -0.29 4.96
N ARG A 336 15.39 0.84 5.68
CA ARG A 336 16.49 1.79 5.86
C ARG A 336 17.23 1.61 7.20
N ASN A 337 16.59 1.02 8.21
CA ASN A 337 17.15 0.87 9.55
C ASN A 337 16.52 -0.35 10.28
N GLU A 338 16.51 -0.35 11.62
CA GLU A 338 16.01 -1.43 12.46
C GLU A 338 14.48 -1.58 12.43
N GLY A 339 13.70 -0.55 12.12
CA GLY A 339 12.23 -0.60 12.08
C GLY A 339 11.56 -1.35 13.24
N ARG A 340 11.96 -1.08 14.48
CA ARG A 340 11.58 -1.86 15.68
C ARG A 340 10.07 -1.97 15.90
N MET A 341 9.32 -0.91 15.59
CA MET A 341 7.86 -0.92 15.66
C MET A 341 7.30 -2.02 14.75
N ILE A 342 7.82 -2.12 13.53
CA ILE A 342 7.30 -3.03 12.52
C ILE A 342 7.55 -4.48 12.92
N GLN A 343 8.74 -4.80 13.43
CA GLN A 343 9.04 -6.16 13.88
C GLN A 343 8.15 -6.59 15.05
N VAL A 344 7.98 -5.71 16.04
CA VAL A 344 7.33 -6.10 17.31
C VAL A 344 5.81 -5.95 17.25
N ILE A 345 5.30 -4.86 16.70
CA ILE A 345 3.85 -4.59 16.66
C ILE A 345 3.17 -5.33 15.53
N TYR A 346 3.82 -5.36 14.36
CA TYR A 346 3.22 -5.84 13.12
C TYR A 346 3.72 -7.22 12.69
N GLY A 347 4.68 -7.79 13.43
CA GLY A 347 5.10 -9.19 13.28
C GLY A 347 6.11 -9.45 12.17
N ASP A 348 6.62 -8.42 11.47
CA ASP A 348 7.57 -8.66 10.38
C ASP A 348 8.94 -9.11 10.92
N THR A 349 9.18 -10.41 10.81
CA THR A 349 10.45 -11.05 11.20
C THR A 349 11.40 -11.28 10.03
N SER A 350 11.02 -10.89 8.80
CA SER A 350 11.81 -11.09 7.58
C SER A 350 13.09 -10.24 7.52
N HIS A 351 13.42 -9.52 8.60
CA HIS A 351 14.45 -8.50 8.67
C HIS A 351 14.30 -7.45 7.56
N GLY A 352 13.06 -7.15 7.13
CA GLY A 352 12.79 -6.15 6.10
C GLY A 352 13.38 -6.51 4.74
N LYS A 353 13.45 -7.80 4.38
CA LYS A 353 13.89 -8.23 3.03
C LYS A 353 13.06 -7.56 1.95
N LEU A 354 11.75 -7.56 2.13
CA LEU A 354 10.78 -6.94 1.25
C LEU A 354 9.76 -6.17 2.09
N PRO A 355 9.31 -4.99 1.67
CA PRO A 355 8.25 -4.27 2.37
C PRO A 355 6.92 -5.01 2.28
N VAL A 356 5.95 -4.75 3.14
CA VAL A 356 4.61 -5.36 3.03
C VAL A 356 3.52 -4.29 2.90
N ILE A 357 2.44 -4.63 2.19
CA ILE A 357 1.22 -3.83 2.17
C ILE A 357 0.40 -4.19 3.39
N VAL A 358 0.20 -5.48 3.64
CA VAL A 358 -0.55 -5.99 4.78
C VAL A 358 0.43 -6.60 5.78
N PRO A 359 0.54 -6.06 7.01
CA PRO A 359 1.39 -6.68 8.02
C PRO A 359 0.86 -8.03 8.47
N GLU A 360 1.69 -8.85 9.13
CA GLU A 360 1.26 -10.16 9.64
C GLU A 360 0.29 -10.05 10.82
N ASN A 361 0.46 -9.03 11.67
CA ASN A 361 -0.34 -8.86 12.89
C ASN A 361 -1.18 -7.58 12.87
N GLY A 362 -2.51 -7.73 13.03
CA GLY A 362 -3.48 -6.63 13.12
C GLY A 362 -4.00 -6.30 14.52
N SER A 363 -3.52 -7.00 15.56
CA SER A 363 -4.06 -6.91 16.93
C SER A 363 -3.92 -5.51 17.54
N SER A 364 -2.90 -4.75 17.16
CA SER A 364 -2.69 -3.38 17.65
C SER A 364 -3.40 -2.31 16.83
N TYR A 365 -4.13 -2.70 15.76
CA TYR A 365 -4.58 -1.75 14.73
C TYR A 365 -3.39 -0.93 14.19
N ILE A 366 -3.61 0.25 13.62
CA ILE A 366 -2.55 1.13 13.11
C ILE A 366 -2.15 2.11 14.22
N ILE A 367 -0.85 2.13 14.56
CA ILE A 367 -0.26 3.14 15.46
C ILE A 367 -0.14 4.47 14.71
N PRO A 368 -0.80 5.56 15.13
CA PRO A 368 -0.62 6.86 14.52
C PRO A 368 0.81 7.38 14.76
N ILE A 369 1.43 7.90 13.70
CA ILE A 369 2.75 8.51 13.72
C ILE A 369 2.57 10.02 13.72
N LEU A 370 2.98 10.63 14.81
CA LEU A 370 2.71 12.02 15.15
C LEU A 370 3.89 12.91 14.77
N PRO A 371 3.63 14.08 14.16
CA PRO A 371 4.66 15.07 13.87
C PRO A 371 5.43 15.54 15.10
N SER A 372 6.72 15.83 14.92
CA SER A 372 7.58 16.32 16.01
C SER A 372 7.17 17.71 16.52
N PHE A 373 6.43 18.47 15.69
CA PHE A 373 5.97 19.83 15.99
C PHE A 373 4.80 19.89 16.98
N LEU A 374 4.13 18.77 17.27
CA LEU A 374 2.99 18.75 18.17
C LEU A 374 3.40 18.99 19.63
N SER A 375 2.71 19.92 20.28
CA SER A 375 2.83 20.17 21.70
C SER A 375 2.25 19.04 22.56
N LYS A 376 2.52 19.07 23.86
CA LYS A 376 1.94 18.14 24.81
C LYS A 376 0.41 18.26 24.85
N GLU A 377 -0.10 19.49 24.79
CA GLU A 377 -1.52 19.79 24.79
C GLU A 377 -2.24 19.16 23.59
N GLU A 378 -1.61 19.21 22.42
CA GLU A 378 -2.15 18.64 21.18
C GLU A 378 -2.09 17.11 21.13
N THR A 379 -1.26 16.47 21.96
CA THR A 379 -1.14 15.01 22.04
C THR A 379 -1.92 14.40 23.20
N ASN A 380 -2.55 15.21 24.05
CA ASN A 380 -3.30 14.75 25.24
C ASN A 380 -4.53 13.87 24.93
N PHE A 381 -4.98 13.81 23.67
CA PHE A 381 -6.07 12.91 23.26
C PHE A 381 -5.67 11.44 23.29
N LEU A 382 -4.36 11.14 23.29
CA LEU A 382 -3.83 9.78 23.39
C LEU A 382 -3.37 9.48 24.83
N PRO A 383 -3.85 8.39 25.43
CA PRO A 383 -3.40 7.95 26.75
C PRO A 383 -1.89 7.71 26.82
N ASN A 384 -1.31 7.11 25.77
CA ASN A 384 0.10 6.77 25.70
C ASN A 384 0.74 7.40 24.45
N ILE A 385 1.94 7.95 24.63
CA ILE A 385 2.76 8.43 23.53
C ILE A 385 4.17 7.89 23.73
N VAL A 386 4.68 7.25 22.69
CA VAL A 386 6.01 6.67 22.62
C VAL A 386 6.87 7.44 21.63
N GLY A 387 8.14 7.08 21.49
CA GLY A 387 9.09 7.82 20.66
C GLY A 387 9.80 8.94 21.42
N TYR A 388 10.09 10.04 20.73
CA TYR A 388 10.85 11.15 21.29
C TYR A 388 10.08 11.88 22.39
N ARG A 389 10.57 11.79 23.63
CA ARG A 389 10.12 12.63 24.75
C ARG A 389 11.31 12.99 25.65
N PRO A 390 11.57 14.29 25.89
CA PRO A 390 12.66 14.72 26.77
C PRO A 390 12.56 14.27 28.24
N SER A 391 11.41 13.76 28.70
CA SER A 391 11.13 13.54 30.14
C SER A 391 10.34 12.27 30.49
N HIS A 392 10.24 11.29 29.59
CA HIS A 392 9.47 10.06 29.83
C HIS A 392 10.35 8.86 30.18
N PRO A 393 9.85 7.90 30.98
CA PRO A 393 10.56 6.66 31.27
C PRO A 393 10.83 5.89 29.98
N GLU A 394 11.89 5.09 29.99
CA GLU A 394 12.19 4.16 28.90
C GLU A 394 10.98 3.26 28.66
N TRP A 395 10.43 3.31 27.44
CA TRP A 395 9.38 2.42 26.96
C TRP A 395 10.02 1.31 26.12
N THR A 396 9.33 0.18 25.97
CA THR A 396 9.75 -0.90 25.07
C THR A 396 8.61 -1.28 24.14
N TRP A 397 8.91 -1.68 22.90
CA TRP A 397 7.86 -2.09 21.97
C TRP A 397 7.05 -3.30 22.46
N THR A 398 7.64 -4.17 23.27
CA THR A 398 6.91 -5.28 23.92
C THR A 398 5.84 -4.77 24.89
N GLN A 399 6.17 -3.73 25.68
CA GLN A 399 5.19 -3.07 26.54
C GLN A 399 4.10 -2.37 25.72
N VAL A 400 4.49 -1.70 24.63
CA VAL A 400 3.53 -1.06 23.72
C VAL A 400 2.56 -2.08 23.15
N LEU A 401 3.06 -3.19 22.60
CA LEU A 401 2.26 -4.29 22.09
C LEU A 401 1.24 -4.77 23.14
N SER A 402 1.70 -4.99 24.37
CA SER A 402 0.82 -5.45 25.45
C SER A 402 -0.30 -4.44 25.79
N ASN A 403 -0.06 -3.15 25.58
CA ASN A 403 -1.04 -2.09 25.86
C ASN A 403 -2.00 -1.84 24.68
N THR A 404 -1.55 -2.04 23.44
CA THR A 404 -2.32 -1.74 22.22
C THR A 404 -3.08 -2.94 21.68
N SER A 405 -2.62 -4.16 22.00
CA SER A 405 -3.18 -5.40 21.48
C SER A 405 -4.62 -5.63 21.94
N GLN A 406 -5.52 -5.73 20.97
CA GLN A 406 -6.92 -6.08 21.12
C GLN A 406 -7.27 -7.09 20.02
N PRO A 407 -6.89 -8.37 20.19
CA PRO A 407 -7.13 -9.39 19.18
C PRO A 407 -8.65 -9.65 19.03
N VAL A 408 -9.09 -9.79 17.78
CA VAL A 408 -10.50 -10.02 17.40
C VAL A 408 -10.74 -11.48 17.01
N GLY A 409 -9.65 -12.18 16.74
CA GLY A 409 -9.63 -13.57 16.33
C GLY A 409 -8.22 -14.14 16.44
N GLU A 410 -8.09 -15.39 16.03
CA GLU A 410 -6.85 -16.15 16.02
C GLU A 410 -6.57 -16.69 14.60
N GLY A 411 -5.35 -17.14 14.36
CA GLY A 411 -4.92 -17.66 13.07
C GLY A 411 -3.61 -17.03 12.60
N THR A 412 -3.24 -17.34 11.36
CA THR A 412 -2.02 -16.80 10.73
C THR A 412 -2.30 -15.63 9.80
N ALA A 413 -3.57 -15.30 9.54
CA ALA A 413 -3.97 -14.16 8.73
C ALA A 413 -3.91 -12.85 9.53
N PHE A 414 -3.78 -11.73 8.83
CA PHE A 414 -3.97 -10.42 9.43
C PHE A 414 -5.45 -10.24 9.81
N ILE A 415 -5.73 -9.97 11.08
CA ILE A 415 -7.08 -9.69 11.58
C ILE A 415 -7.07 -8.38 12.36
N ALA A 416 -7.91 -7.43 11.94
CA ALA A 416 -8.12 -6.17 12.63
C ALA A 416 -9.61 -5.82 12.68
N SER A 417 -10.05 -5.13 13.74
CA SER A 417 -11.38 -4.54 13.78
C SER A 417 -11.31 -3.06 14.07
N ILE A 418 -12.25 -2.34 13.47
CA ILE A 418 -12.46 -0.93 13.71
C ILE A 418 -13.94 -0.60 13.48
N GLY A 419 -14.57 0.01 14.50
CA GLY A 419 -15.99 0.34 14.45
C GLY A 419 -16.86 -0.91 14.26
N LYS A 420 -17.58 -0.96 13.13
CA LYS A 420 -18.50 -2.06 12.78
C LYS A 420 -17.88 -3.08 11.82
N THR A 421 -16.59 -2.96 11.54
CA THR A 421 -15.93 -3.69 10.46
C THR A 421 -14.80 -4.55 11.02
N ILE A 422 -14.74 -5.79 10.56
CA ILE A 422 -13.64 -6.73 10.83
C ILE A 422 -13.00 -7.05 9.49
N PHE A 423 -11.68 -6.89 9.43
CA PHE A 423 -10.86 -7.14 8.25
C PHE A 423 -10.07 -8.42 8.48
N VAL A 424 -10.09 -9.31 7.49
CA VAL A 424 -9.27 -10.52 7.46
C VAL A 424 -8.57 -10.57 6.12
N PHE A 425 -7.25 -10.41 6.13
CA PHE A 425 -6.44 -10.28 4.92
C PHE A 425 -5.38 -11.36 4.87
N ASN A 426 -5.11 -11.87 3.66
CA ASN A 426 -3.87 -12.59 3.43
C ASN A 426 -2.71 -11.58 3.43
N SER A 427 -1.72 -11.79 4.29
CA SER A 427 -0.56 -10.91 4.45
C SER A 427 0.66 -11.33 3.62
N ASN A 428 0.53 -12.29 2.71
CA ASN A 428 1.61 -12.73 1.83
C ASN A 428 1.39 -12.12 0.44
N GLU A 429 2.19 -11.13 0.08
CA GLU A 429 2.17 -10.55 -1.28
C GLU A 429 3.14 -11.26 -2.24
N TYR A 430 4.10 -12.00 -1.70
CA TYR A 430 5.24 -12.56 -2.42
C TYR A 430 5.10 -14.06 -2.70
N GLU A 431 4.33 -14.76 -1.89
CA GLU A 431 4.20 -16.20 -1.94
C GLU A 431 2.73 -16.60 -2.01
N ASN A 432 2.45 -17.66 -2.77
CA ASN A 432 1.11 -18.20 -2.91
C ASN A 432 0.79 -19.13 -1.72
N THR A 433 0.71 -18.55 -0.53
CA THR A 433 0.47 -19.28 0.72
C THR A 433 -0.92 -18.97 1.27
N GLN A 434 -1.58 -20.02 1.75
CA GLN A 434 -2.86 -19.91 2.44
C GLN A 434 -2.63 -19.57 3.91
N GLN A 435 -3.51 -18.74 4.47
CA GLN A 435 -3.52 -18.43 5.89
C GLN A 435 -4.84 -18.83 6.51
N THR A 436 -4.86 -19.07 7.82
CA THR A 436 -6.08 -19.43 8.54
C THR A 436 -6.57 -18.28 9.39
N PHE A 437 -7.87 -18.25 9.66
CA PHE A 437 -8.46 -17.32 10.61
C PHE A 437 -9.60 -17.98 11.38
N GLN A 438 -9.84 -17.48 12.59
CA GLN A 438 -10.96 -17.80 13.44
C GLN A 438 -11.42 -16.54 14.18
N ILE A 439 -12.64 -16.09 13.90
CA ILE A 439 -13.30 -14.98 14.59
C ILE A 439 -14.30 -15.58 15.58
N THR A 440 -14.18 -15.25 16.86
CA THR A 440 -14.99 -15.87 17.93
C THR A 440 -16.44 -15.41 17.91
N ASN A 441 -16.67 -14.12 17.63
CA ASN A 441 -17.93 -13.43 17.88
C ASN A 441 -18.40 -12.69 16.63
N LEU A 442 -18.86 -13.42 15.61
CA LEU A 442 -19.37 -12.82 14.38
C LEU A 442 -20.91 -12.91 14.32
N PRO A 443 -21.64 -11.91 13.80
CA PRO A 443 -23.10 -11.95 13.76
C PRO A 443 -23.65 -13.19 13.05
N ALA A 444 -24.54 -13.90 13.73
CA ALA A 444 -25.07 -15.18 13.27
C ALA A 444 -25.96 -15.00 12.03
N PRO A 445 -25.70 -15.69 10.91
CA PRO A 445 -26.51 -15.62 9.69
C PRO A 445 -27.97 -16.04 9.88
N VAL A 446 -28.85 -15.46 9.06
CA VAL A 446 -30.24 -15.90 8.90
C VAL A 446 -30.26 -17.16 8.03
N ARG A 447 -30.98 -18.19 8.48
CA ARG A 447 -31.06 -19.51 7.83
C ARG A 447 -32.49 -20.02 7.83
N LYS A 448 -32.79 -21.02 7.00
CA LYS A 448 -34.10 -21.70 6.91
C LYS A 448 -35.25 -20.74 6.56
N PHE A 449 -35.02 -19.82 5.63
CA PHE A 449 -36.07 -18.96 5.08
C PHE A 449 -36.68 -19.58 3.81
N SER A 450 -37.81 -19.07 3.34
CA SER A 450 -38.51 -19.60 2.17
C SER A 450 -38.99 -18.48 1.26
N ALA A 451 -39.16 -18.78 -0.02
CA ALA A 451 -39.79 -17.89 -0.98
C ALA A 451 -40.91 -18.60 -1.72
N ASN A 452 -42.04 -17.91 -1.91
CA ASN A 452 -43.24 -18.41 -2.56
C ASN A 452 -43.69 -17.44 -3.67
N ARG A 453 -43.75 -17.91 -4.90
CA ARG A 453 -44.25 -17.15 -6.06
C ARG A 453 -45.78 -17.14 -6.06
N SER A 454 -46.37 -15.97 -6.26
CA SER A 454 -47.81 -15.72 -6.36
C SER A 454 -48.13 -14.81 -7.55
N ALA A 455 -49.42 -14.62 -7.86
CA ALA A 455 -49.86 -13.71 -8.92
C ALA A 455 -49.45 -12.24 -8.66
N GLU A 456 -49.20 -11.88 -7.41
CA GLU A 456 -48.90 -10.50 -7.00
C GLU A 456 -47.40 -10.27 -6.74
N GLY A 457 -46.54 -11.27 -7.01
CA GLY A 457 -45.10 -11.21 -6.77
C GLY A 457 -44.56 -12.40 -5.95
N VAL A 458 -43.35 -12.26 -5.42
CA VAL A 458 -42.69 -13.29 -4.60
C VAL A 458 -42.73 -12.91 -3.12
N LEU A 459 -43.32 -13.76 -2.28
CA LEU A 459 -43.38 -13.61 -0.84
C LEU A 459 -42.25 -14.39 -0.17
N ILE A 460 -41.39 -13.70 0.57
CA ILE A 460 -40.25 -14.27 1.29
C ILE A 460 -40.57 -14.27 2.78
N LYS A 461 -40.30 -15.36 3.49
CA LYS A 461 -40.56 -15.53 4.92
C LYS A 461 -39.39 -16.17 5.64
N TRP A 462 -39.10 -15.72 6.86
CA TRP A 462 -37.97 -16.24 7.67
C TRP A 462 -38.37 -16.48 9.12
N PRO A 463 -37.64 -17.37 9.84
CA PRO A 463 -37.97 -17.69 11.23
C PRO A 463 -37.69 -16.52 12.17
N PHE A 464 -38.36 -16.53 13.33
CA PHE A 464 -38.05 -15.62 14.42
C PHE A 464 -36.78 -16.05 15.16
N ARG A 465 -35.94 -15.08 15.52
CA ARG A 465 -34.79 -15.24 16.40
C ARG A 465 -34.69 -14.03 17.32
N GLU A 466 -34.47 -14.27 18.61
CA GLU A 466 -34.63 -13.26 19.66
C GLU A 466 -33.68 -12.06 19.51
N GLY A 467 -32.40 -12.28 19.20
CA GLY A 467 -31.43 -11.20 19.03
C GLY A 467 -31.50 -10.44 17.70
N ASP A 468 -32.42 -10.76 16.79
CA ASP A 468 -32.54 -10.04 15.52
C ASP A 468 -33.31 -8.73 15.68
N ILE A 469 -32.67 -7.64 15.30
CA ILE A 469 -33.19 -6.27 15.43
C ILE A 469 -33.93 -5.83 14.17
N SER A 470 -33.36 -6.12 13.00
CA SER A 470 -33.98 -5.82 11.71
C SER A 470 -33.36 -6.65 10.59
N TYR A 471 -34.10 -6.81 9.51
CA TYR A 471 -33.70 -7.65 8.37
C TYR A 471 -33.42 -6.81 7.12
N GLN A 472 -32.51 -7.34 6.29
CA GLN A 472 -32.23 -6.86 4.95
C GLN A 472 -32.49 -7.97 3.95
N VAL A 473 -33.18 -7.65 2.85
CA VAL A 473 -33.50 -8.62 1.79
C VAL A 473 -32.69 -8.27 0.56
N TYR A 474 -32.03 -9.29 0.02
CA TYR A 474 -31.21 -9.19 -1.17
C TYR A 474 -31.75 -10.06 -2.28
N ARG A 475 -31.46 -9.66 -3.52
CA ARG A 475 -31.80 -10.41 -4.72
C ARG A 475 -30.63 -10.45 -5.69
N ARG A 476 -30.48 -11.58 -6.38
CA ARG A 476 -29.71 -11.66 -7.63
C ARG A 476 -30.55 -12.29 -8.72
N ILE A 477 -30.34 -11.85 -9.96
CA ILE A 477 -30.99 -12.41 -11.14
C ILE A 477 -29.90 -13.07 -11.98
N PRO A 478 -29.87 -14.42 -12.09
CA PRO A 478 -28.88 -15.09 -12.91
C PRO A 478 -28.85 -14.54 -14.35
N PRO A 479 -27.67 -14.38 -14.96
CA PRO A 479 -26.36 -14.91 -14.52
C PRO A 479 -25.60 -14.04 -13.50
N GLU A 480 -26.20 -12.97 -12.95
CA GLU A 480 -25.53 -12.13 -11.94
C GLU A 480 -25.11 -12.96 -10.72
N THR A 481 -23.88 -12.75 -10.28
CA THR A 481 -23.30 -13.44 -9.12
C THR A 481 -23.46 -12.65 -7.82
N SER A 482 -23.52 -11.31 -7.91
CA SER A 482 -23.65 -10.40 -6.77
C SER A 482 -25.10 -10.17 -6.36
N PHE A 483 -25.33 -10.13 -5.06
CA PHE A 483 -26.61 -9.76 -4.46
C PHE A 483 -26.81 -8.24 -4.44
N GLN A 484 -27.99 -7.79 -4.86
CA GLN A 484 -28.45 -6.40 -4.75
C GLN A 484 -29.40 -6.26 -3.56
N LEU A 485 -29.21 -5.23 -2.75
CA LEU A 485 -30.10 -4.91 -1.62
C LEU A 485 -31.44 -4.37 -2.16
N LEU A 486 -32.56 -5.01 -1.79
CA LEU A 486 -33.91 -4.61 -2.18
C LEU A 486 -34.68 -3.91 -1.06
N ALA A 487 -34.47 -4.33 0.18
CA ALA A 487 -35.15 -3.78 1.34
C ALA A 487 -34.21 -3.78 2.55
N ARG A 488 -34.27 -2.72 3.35
CA ARG A 488 -33.41 -2.51 4.52
C ARG A 488 -34.24 -2.11 5.72
N GLY A 489 -33.88 -2.64 6.89
CA GLY A 489 -34.45 -2.22 8.18
C GLY A 489 -35.86 -2.75 8.40
N LEU A 490 -36.17 -3.94 7.88
CA LEU A 490 -37.47 -4.56 8.07
C LEU A 490 -37.62 -5.08 9.50
N ASP A 491 -38.72 -4.74 10.15
CA ASP A 491 -39.13 -5.24 11.46
C ASP A 491 -40.11 -6.42 11.36
N THR A 492 -40.59 -6.72 10.15
CA THR A 492 -41.43 -7.87 9.84
C THR A 492 -40.59 -9.11 9.53
N ARG A 493 -41.24 -10.28 9.57
CA ARG A 493 -40.63 -11.59 9.22
C ARG A 493 -41.02 -12.08 7.83
N GLU A 494 -41.59 -11.18 7.05
CA GLU A 494 -41.97 -11.42 5.68
C GLU A 494 -41.85 -10.14 4.86
N TRP A 495 -41.50 -10.31 3.59
CA TRP A 495 -41.40 -9.23 2.63
C TRP A 495 -41.79 -9.73 1.24
N LYS A 496 -42.33 -8.83 0.42
CA LYS A 496 -42.87 -9.18 -0.89
C LYS A 496 -42.17 -8.40 -2.00
N ASP A 497 -41.57 -9.12 -2.93
CA ASP A 497 -41.01 -8.55 -4.16
C ASP A 497 -42.11 -8.47 -5.24
N THR A 498 -42.54 -7.26 -5.57
CA THR A 498 -43.53 -7.00 -6.63
C THR A 498 -42.90 -6.60 -7.97
N SER A 499 -41.57 -6.54 -8.04
CA SER A 499 -40.84 -6.04 -9.22
C SER A 499 -40.39 -7.14 -10.19
N ILE A 500 -40.66 -8.41 -9.87
CA ILE A 500 -40.24 -9.56 -10.66
C ILE A 500 -41.20 -9.89 -11.78
N LEU A 501 -40.62 -10.13 -12.97
CA LEU A 501 -41.36 -10.62 -14.12
C LEU A 501 -41.82 -12.07 -13.89
N PRO A 502 -43.03 -12.44 -14.35
CA PRO A 502 -43.49 -13.81 -14.30
C PRO A 502 -42.48 -14.78 -14.93
N GLN A 503 -42.30 -15.96 -14.32
CA GLN A 503 -41.43 -17.03 -14.83
C GLN A 503 -39.93 -16.70 -14.96
N GLN A 504 -39.45 -15.60 -14.38
CA GLN A 504 -38.02 -15.32 -14.33
C GLN A 504 -37.32 -16.09 -13.20
N THR A 505 -36.16 -16.69 -13.48
CA THR A 505 -35.30 -17.24 -12.42
C THR A 505 -34.83 -16.11 -11.52
N VAL A 506 -35.08 -16.25 -10.22
CA VAL A 506 -34.69 -15.25 -9.23
C VAL A 506 -34.17 -15.93 -7.97
N THR A 507 -33.18 -15.31 -7.35
CA THR A 507 -32.56 -15.81 -6.12
C THR A 507 -32.60 -14.75 -5.04
N TYR A 508 -32.97 -15.12 -3.82
CA TYR A 508 -33.00 -14.22 -2.66
C TYR A 508 -32.10 -14.70 -1.53
N SER A 509 -31.59 -13.72 -0.76
CA SER A 509 -30.92 -13.97 0.52
C SER A 509 -31.32 -12.91 1.55
N ILE A 510 -31.06 -13.21 2.82
CA ILE A 510 -31.46 -12.38 3.96
C ILE A 510 -30.29 -12.25 4.91
N THR A 511 -30.06 -11.02 5.38
CA THR A 511 -29.20 -10.76 6.54
C THR A 511 -30.02 -10.11 7.65
N ALA A 512 -29.46 -10.11 8.86
CA ALA A 512 -30.03 -9.44 10.01
C ALA A 512 -28.98 -8.58 10.70
N LEU A 513 -29.41 -7.40 11.17
CA LEU A 513 -28.72 -6.73 12.28
C LEU A 513 -29.07 -7.51 13.55
N THR A 514 -28.09 -8.09 14.21
CA THR A 514 -28.33 -9.05 15.29
C THR A 514 -27.29 -8.99 16.39
N SER A 515 -27.71 -9.25 17.64
CA SER A 515 -26.81 -9.50 18.76
C SER A 515 -26.41 -10.97 18.88
N GLU A 516 -27.05 -11.87 18.12
CA GLU A 516 -26.68 -13.29 18.08
C GLU A 516 -25.33 -13.44 17.38
N GLN A 517 -24.44 -14.24 17.97
CA GLN A 517 -23.09 -14.44 17.47
C GLN A 517 -22.79 -15.93 17.30
N GLU A 518 -21.99 -16.26 16.29
CA GLU A 518 -21.43 -17.58 16.09
C GLU A 518 -19.93 -17.47 15.76
N PRO A 519 -19.10 -18.47 16.17
CA PRO A 519 -17.72 -18.53 15.73
C PRO A 519 -17.66 -18.79 14.22
N PHE A 520 -16.71 -18.14 13.56
CA PHE A 520 -16.47 -18.34 12.14
C PHE A 520 -14.98 -18.55 11.88
N SER A 521 -14.64 -19.71 11.32
CA SER A 521 -13.28 -20.06 10.93
C SER A 521 -13.21 -20.38 9.46
N GLY A 522 -12.06 -20.14 8.86
CA GLY A 522 -11.81 -20.48 7.47
C GLY A 522 -10.35 -20.34 7.08
N THR A 523 -10.12 -20.55 5.80
CA THR A 523 -8.85 -20.28 5.14
C THR A 523 -9.03 -19.05 4.26
N ILE A 524 -8.01 -18.22 4.18
CA ILE A 524 -7.91 -17.10 3.25
C ILE A 524 -6.76 -17.39 2.28
N ASN A 525 -7.10 -17.42 0.99
CA ASN A 525 -6.16 -17.73 -0.07
C ASN A 525 -5.31 -16.50 -0.44
N TYR A 526 -4.21 -16.73 -1.16
CA TYR A 526 -3.43 -15.64 -1.73
C TYR A 526 -4.30 -14.67 -2.54
N GLY A 527 -4.16 -13.37 -2.25
CA GLY A 527 -4.95 -12.31 -2.88
C GLY A 527 -6.41 -12.23 -2.43
N GLU A 528 -6.83 -12.98 -1.41
CA GLU A 528 -8.15 -12.78 -0.79
C GLU A 528 -8.07 -11.78 0.36
N TYR A 529 -9.08 -10.90 0.40
CA TYR A 529 -9.22 -9.86 1.41
C TYR A 529 -10.70 -9.75 1.80
N PHE A 530 -11.03 -10.27 2.98
CA PHE A 530 -12.39 -10.31 3.49
C PHE A 530 -12.69 -9.14 4.40
N VAL A 531 -13.92 -8.64 4.27
CA VAL A 531 -14.49 -7.60 5.11
C VAL A 531 -15.79 -8.15 5.68
N PHE A 532 -15.88 -8.18 7.01
CA PHE A 532 -17.07 -8.64 7.71
C PHE A 532 -17.66 -7.49 8.54
N SER A 533 -18.98 -7.52 8.68
CA SER A 533 -19.69 -6.66 9.63
C SER A 533 -19.70 -7.31 11.02
N SER A 534 -19.48 -6.50 12.06
CA SER A 534 -19.62 -6.93 13.46
C SER A 534 -21.04 -6.77 14.00
N VAL A 535 -21.96 -6.22 13.20
CA VAL A 535 -23.37 -5.99 13.58
C VAL A 535 -24.38 -6.62 12.64
N GLU A 536 -24.00 -6.83 11.36
CA GLU A 536 -24.84 -7.43 10.33
C GLU A 536 -24.35 -8.83 10.01
N SER A 537 -25.28 -9.78 9.97
CA SER A 537 -24.98 -11.16 9.65
C SER A 537 -24.59 -11.34 8.19
N ARG A 538 -23.75 -12.34 7.90
CA ARG A 538 -23.32 -12.65 6.54
C ARG A 538 -24.44 -13.31 5.72
N ILE A 539 -24.37 -13.15 4.39
CA ILE A 539 -25.12 -13.97 3.43
C ILE A 539 -24.50 -15.36 3.38
N VAL A 540 -25.23 -16.40 3.81
CA VAL A 540 -24.75 -17.79 3.81
C VAL A 540 -25.72 -18.80 3.20
N GLU A 541 -27.00 -18.46 3.10
CA GLU A 541 -28.02 -19.26 2.44
C GLU A 541 -28.71 -18.43 1.35
N GLU A 542 -29.22 -19.12 0.33
CA GLU A 542 -30.01 -18.53 -0.73
C GLU A 542 -31.22 -19.40 -1.07
N VAL A 543 -32.28 -18.78 -1.59
CA VAL A 543 -33.43 -19.50 -2.11
C VAL A 543 -33.57 -19.20 -3.59
N VAL A 544 -33.64 -20.24 -4.43
CA VAL A 544 -33.67 -20.11 -5.89
C VAL A 544 -35.04 -20.50 -6.41
N LEU A 545 -35.71 -19.59 -7.09
CA LEU A 545 -36.99 -19.83 -7.76
C LEU A 545 -36.79 -19.86 -9.28
N ALA A 546 -36.63 -21.05 -9.84
CA ALA A 546 -36.65 -21.27 -11.28
C ALA A 546 -38.05 -20.94 -11.87
N PRO A 547 -38.22 -20.84 -13.20
CA PRO A 547 -39.47 -20.41 -13.84
C PRO A 547 -40.72 -21.15 -13.36
N GLU A 548 -40.59 -22.46 -13.14
CA GLU A 548 -41.69 -23.36 -12.73
C GLU A 548 -41.71 -23.68 -11.22
N THR A 549 -40.79 -23.09 -10.44
CA THR A 549 -40.71 -23.31 -8.99
C THR A 549 -41.60 -22.29 -8.27
N PHE A 550 -42.71 -22.77 -7.69
CA PHE A 550 -43.65 -21.91 -6.96
C PHE A 550 -43.26 -21.68 -5.50
N ALA A 551 -42.50 -22.59 -4.90
CA ALA A 551 -42.04 -22.50 -3.52
C ALA A 551 -40.67 -23.15 -3.40
N ALA A 552 -39.77 -22.55 -2.62
CA ALA A 552 -38.48 -23.11 -2.29
C ALA A 552 -38.06 -22.70 -0.86
N GLU A 553 -37.23 -23.53 -0.24
CA GLU A 553 -36.55 -23.23 1.02
C GLU A 553 -35.09 -22.87 0.76
N SER A 554 -34.53 -22.07 1.65
CA SER A 554 -33.15 -21.63 1.57
C SER A 554 -32.19 -22.80 1.74
N VAL A 555 -31.12 -22.78 0.96
CA VAL A 555 -30.04 -23.76 1.01
C VAL A 555 -28.72 -23.02 1.20
N PRO A 556 -27.71 -23.65 1.84
CA PRO A 556 -26.37 -23.08 1.90
C PRO A 556 -25.87 -22.71 0.51
N ILE A 557 -25.35 -21.49 0.38
CA ILE A 557 -24.70 -21.05 -0.85
C ILE A 557 -23.47 -21.94 -1.01
N MET A 558 -23.49 -22.80 -2.03
CA MET A 558 -22.29 -23.51 -2.43
C MET A 558 -21.32 -22.45 -2.95
N GLN A 559 -20.30 -22.14 -2.15
CA GLN A 559 -19.18 -21.36 -2.64
C GLN A 559 -18.63 -22.10 -3.85
N SER A 560 -18.54 -21.40 -4.98
CA SER A 560 -17.95 -21.98 -6.18
C SER A 560 -16.53 -22.40 -5.84
N THR A 561 -16.30 -23.71 -5.81
CA THR A 561 -14.97 -24.31 -5.74
C THR A 561 -14.12 -23.94 -6.97
N ALA A 562 -14.64 -23.18 -7.95
CA ALA A 562 -13.90 -22.77 -9.14
C ALA A 562 -12.81 -21.71 -8.89
N LEU A 563 -12.67 -21.17 -7.67
CA LEU A 563 -11.46 -20.43 -7.26
C LEU A 563 -10.48 -21.29 -6.45
N LEU A 564 -10.81 -22.56 -6.15
CA LEU A 564 -9.80 -23.59 -5.89
C LEU A 564 -9.18 -24.04 -7.23
N ASN A 565 -8.90 -23.11 -8.14
CA ASN A 565 -7.99 -23.41 -9.23
C ASN A 565 -6.64 -23.62 -8.58
N GLU A 566 -6.07 -24.80 -8.81
CA GLU A 566 -4.69 -25.21 -8.54
C GLU A 566 -3.81 -23.99 -8.31
N GLN A 567 -3.70 -23.55 -7.05
CA GLN A 567 -2.72 -22.56 -6.69
C GLN A 567 -1.40 -23.24 -6.96
N ALA A 568 -0.76 -22.87 -8.07
CA ALA A 568 0.56 -23.35 -8.40
C ALA A 568 1.41 -23.00 -7.18
N LYS A 569 1.73 -24.04 -6.40
CA LYS A 569 2.71 -23.96 -5.33
C LYS A 569 3.95 -23.32 -5.95
N CYS A 570 4.59 -22.39 -5.25
CA CYS A 570 5.83 -21.80 -5.74
C CYS A 570 6.75 -22.94 -6.20
N ASN A 571 7.08 -22.98 -7.50
CA ASN A 571 7.84 -24.08 -8.06
C ASN A 571 9.24 -24.05 -7.43
N ASP A 572 9.58 -25.04 -6.59
CA ASP A 572 10.96 -25.22 -6.15
C ASP A 572 11.73 -25.87 -7.30
N PRO A 573 12.77 -25.23 -7.86
CA PRO A 573 13.57 -25.83 -8.93
C PRO A 573 14.22 -27.18 -8.54
N ALA A 574 14.20 -27.55 -7.26
CA ALA A 574 14.65 -28.85 -6.76
C ALA A 574 13.60 -29.97 -6.80
N ASP A 575 12.31 -29.69 -7.01
CA ASP A 575 11.24 -30.69 -6.87
C ASP A 575 11.42 -31.89 -7.83
N GLY A 576 11.94 -31.66 -9.03
CA GLY A 576 12.23 -32.67 -10.05
C GLY A 576 13.59 -33.38 -9.96
N LEU A 577 14.39 -33.13 -8.93
CA LEU A 577 15.71 -33.73 -8.77
C LEU A 577 15.68 -35.12 -8.09
N GLU A 578 16.67 -35.96 -8.42
CA GLU A 578 16.89 -37.25 -7.79
C GLU A 578 17.40 -37.10 -6.33
N LEU A 579 17.21 -38.10 -5.47
CA LEU A 579 17.54 -38.01 -4.04
C LEU A 579 19.00 -37.54 -3.76
N PRO A 580 20.05 -38.06 -4.42
CA PRO A 580 21.42 -37.58 -4.19
C PRO A 580 21.62 -36.13 -4.60
N GLN A 581 20.94 -35.68 -5.66
CA GLN A 581 21.00 -34.29 -6.11
C GLN A 581 20.26 -33.37 -5.13
N LYS A 582 19.13 -33.82 -4.57
CA LYS A 582 18.37 -33.11 -3.53
C LYS A 582 19.23 -32.84 -2.29
N GLU A 583 19.94 -33.85 -1.80
CA GLU A 583 20.87 -33.70 -0.66
C GLU A 583 21.98 -32.67 -0.94
N GLN A 584 22.52 -32.66 -2.16
CA GLN A 584 23.55 -31.69 -2.57
C GLN A 584 22.98 -30.26 -2.61
N VAL A 585 21.81 -30.05 -3.24
CA VAL A 585 21.22 -28.70 -3.34
C VAL A 585 20.72 -28.19 -1.99
N ASP A 586 20.23 -29.06 -1.10
CA ASP A 586 19.82 -28.67 0.25
C ASP A 586 21.02 -28.20 1.09
N ALA A 587 22.19 -28.84 0.92
CA ALA A 587 23.43 -28.39 1.54
C ALA A 587 23.90 -27.02 0.98
N ILE A 588 23.74 -26.79 -0.32
CA ILE A 588 24.04 -25.49 -0.94
C ILE A 588 23.05 -24.42 -0.48
N LYS A 589 21.75 -24.70 -0.41
CA LYS A 589 20.71 -23.79 0.10
C LYS A 589 21.04 -23.34 1.53
N LYS A 590 21.39 -24.27 2.42
CA LYS A 590 21.86 -23.94 3.79
C LYS A 590 23.12 -23.07 3.79
N THR A 591 24.03 -23.30 2.85
CA THR A 591 25.23 -22.46 2.70
C THR A 591 24.87 -21.04 2.25
N MET A 592 23.86 -20.90 1.38
CA MET A 592 23.32 -19.60 0.97
C MET A 592 22.58 -18.87 2.10
N GLU A 593 21.89 -19.57 3.00
CA GLU A 593 21.32 -18.98 4.22
C GLU A 593 22.41 -18.41 5.15
N LEU A 594 23.57 -19.08 5.23
CA LEU A 594 24.74 -18.58 5.94
C LEU A 594 25.36 -17.35 5.25
N PHE A 595 25.44 -17.36 3.91
CA PHE A 595 25.83 -16.18 3.13
C PHE A 595 24.94 -14.98 3.45
N GLU A 596 23.63 -15.19 3.45
CA GLU A 596 22.63 -14.18 3.75
C GLU A 596 22.81 -13.60 5.15
N SER A 597 22.91 -14.47 6.15
CA SER A 597 23.12 -14.10 7.55
C SER A 597 24.44 -13.32 7.74
N ALA A 598 25.50 -13.76 7.06
CA ALA A 598 26.79 -13.07 7.07
C ALA A 598 26.71 -11.70 6.39
N PHE A 599 25.95 -11.55 5.30
CA PHE A 599 25.75 -10.28 4.62
C PHE A 599 24.99 -9.28 5.49
N ILE A 600 23.87 -9.69 6.08
CA ILE A 600 23.09 -8.87 7.02
C ILE A 600 23.94 -8.49 8.24
N GLY A 601 24.74 -9.44 8.74
CA GLY A 601 25.68 -9.24 9.85
C GLY A 601 26.97 -8.48 9.48
N LYS A 602 27.16 -8.08 8.22
CA LYS A 602 28.37 -7.41 7.70
C LYS A 602 29.67 -8.19 7.94
N ASN A 603 29.60 -9.51 7.97
CA ASN A 603 30.75 -10.39 8.19
C ASN A 603 31.40 -10.79 6.86
N VAL A 604 32.35 -9.95 6.42
CA VAL A 604 33.08 -10.13 5.17
C VAL A 604 33.85 -11.45 5.15
N GLU A 605 34.48 -11.85 6.25
CA GLU A 605 35.25 -13.10 6.31
C GLU A 605 34.37 -14.34 6.09
N SER A 606 33.21 -14.39 6.73
CA SER A 606 32.27 -15.50 6.55
C SER A 606 31.79 -15.61 5.10
N ILE A 607 31.58 -14.50 4.41
CA ILE A 607 31.21 -14.49 2.98
C ILE A 607 32.38 -14.94 2.12
N VAL A 608 33.56 -14.35 2.31
CA VAL A 608 34.78 -14.64 1.54
C VAL A 608 35.18 -16.11 1.68
N ASN A 609 35.00 -16.70 2.86
CA ASN A 609 35.28 -18.12 3.11
C ASN A 609 34.38 -19.09 2.33
N LEU A 610 33.31 -18.63 1.69
CA LEU A 610 32.51 -19.46 0.79
C LEU A 610 33.16 -19.63 -0.58
N PHE A 611 34.12 -18.79 -0.94
CA PHE A 611 34.80 -18.83 -2.23
C PHE A 611 36.08 -19.67 -2.14
N ASP A 612 36.35 -20.43 -3.19
CA ASP A 612 37.66 -21.05 -3.40
C ASP A 612 38.69 -19.95 -3.68
N PRO A 613 39.93 -20.02 -3.13
CA PRO A 613 40.96 -19.01 -3.38
C PRO A 613 41.32 -18.81 -4.86
N SER A 614 41.10 -19.83 -5.70
CA SER A 614 41.30 -19.78 -7.15
C SER A 614 40.10 -19.22 -7.93
N CYS A 615 38.98 -18.92 -7.26
CA CYS A 615 37.79 -18.37 -7.88
C CYS A 615 38.09 -17.05 -8.59
N LYS A 616 37.72 -16.99 -9.87
CA LYS A 616 37.83 -15.78 -10.71
C LYS A 616 36.57 -15.60 -11.54
N ASP A 617 36.19 -14.35 -11.77
CA ASP A 617 35.15 -14.01 -12.74
C ASP A 617 35.70 -13.96 -14.19
N THR A 618 34.81 -13.69 -15.14
CA THR A 618 35.14 -13.58 -16.58
C THR A 618 36.13 -12.45 -16.90
N SER A 619 36.30 -11.47 -16.00
CA SER A 619 37.27 -10.38 -16.11
C SER A 619 38.58 -10.66 -15.35
N GLY A 620 38.74 -11.87 -14.79
CA GLY A 620 39.92 -12.28 -14.04
C GLY A 620 39.98 -11.73 -12.60
N ARG A 621 38.90 -11.11 -12.11
CA ARG A 621 38.81 -10.59 -10.74
C ARG A 621 38.53 -11.73 -9.79
N GLY A 622 39.34 -11.84 -8.74
CA GLY A 622 39.25 -12.91 -7.75
C GLY A 622 38.60 -12.49 -6.43
N VAL A 623 38.77 -13.33 -5.42
CA VAL A 623 38.20 -13.17 -4.07
C VAL A 623 38.56 -11.83 -3.42
N ASP A 624 39.78 -11.32 -3.61
CA ASP A 624 40.21 -10.02 -3.05
C ASP A 624 39.38 -8.84 -3.58
N TYR A 625 38.91 -8.93 -4.83
CA TYR A 625 38.04 -7.91 -5.41
C TYR A 625 36.65 -7.93 -4.78
N ILE A 626 36.10 -9.13 -4.55
CA ILE A 626 34.82 -9.32 -3.86
C ILE A 626 34.91 -8.75 -2.44
N ARG A 627 35.98 -9.09 -1.71
CA ARG A 627 36.26 -8.56 -0.37
C ARG A 627 36.26 -7.03 -0.35
N ALA A 628 37.06 -6.39 -1.21
CA ALA A 628 37.14 -4.94 -1.27
C ALA A 628 35.78 -4.28 -1.60
N GLY A 629 34.99 -4.90 -2.49
CA GLY A 629 33.63 -4.44 -2.80
C GLY A 629 32.68 -4.52 -1.61
N LEU A 630 32.70 -5.63 -0.87
CA LEU A 630 31.88 -5.82 0.33
C LEU A 630 32.27 -4.87 1.46
N GLU A 631 33.57 -4.71 1.71
CA GLU A 631 34.09 -3.76 2.71
C GLU A 631 33.65 -2.33 2.39
N LEU A 632 33.75 -1.92 1.11
CA LEU A 632 33.29 -0.61 0.67
C LEU A 632 31.77 -0.45 0.84
N PHE A 633 30.98 -1.44 0.44
CA PHE A 633 29.53 -1.42 0.60
C PHE A 633 29.12 -1.30 2.09
N PHE A 634 29.68 -2.15 2.96
CA PHE A 634 29.37 -2.15 4.39
C PHE A 634 29.90 -0.91 5.14
N SER A 635 30.96 -0.27 4.63
CA SER A 635 31.41 1.03 5.17
C SER A 635 30.40 2.15 4.93
N GLN A 636 29.56 2.02 3.90
CA GLN A 636 28.59 3.03 3.48
C GLN A 636 27.16 2.70 3.93
N CYS A 637 26.83 1.42 4.10
CA CYS A 637 25.48 0.94 4.40
C CYS A 637 25.44 0.26 5.77
N GLN A 638 24.77 0.89 6.74
CA GLN A 638 24.72 0.36 8.11
C GLN A 638 23.81 -0.86 8.25
N TYR A 639 22.73 -0.91 7.48
CA TYR A 639 21.66 -1.91 7.53
C TYR A 639 21.47 -2.56 6.15
N PRO A 640 22.41 -3.41 5.72
CA PRO A 640 22.34 -4.05 4.41
C PRO A 640 21.25 -5.13 4.36
N LYS A 641 20.64 -5.30 3.19
CA LYS A 641 19.62 -6.31 2.87
C LYS A 641 20.08 -7.11 1.66
N VAL A 642 19.70 -8.37 1.62
CA VAL A 642 19.94 -9.24 0.47
C VAL A 642 18.71 -10.11 0.24
N ILE A 643 18.35 -10.24 -1.04
CA ILE A 643 17.27 -11.08 -1.51
C ILE A 643 17.85 -11.97 -2.58
N TRP A 644 17.55 -13.25 -2.52
CA TRP A 644 17.97 -14.21 -3.53
C TRP A 644 16.87 -15.22 -3.81
N GLN A 645 16.76 -15.63 -5.08
CA GLN A 645 15.80 -16.63 -5.51
C GLN A 645 16.43 -17.54 -6.56
N ILE A 646 16.46 -18.85 -6.30
CA ILE A 646 17.02 -19.83 -7.23
C ILE A 646 16.09 -19.97 -8.44
N ARG A 647 16.68 -19.94 -9.64
CA ARG A 647 15.98 -20.15 -10.91
C ARG A 647 16.04 -21.58 -11.38
N ARG A 648 17.24 -22.17 -11.31
CA ARG A 648 17.52 -23.51 -11.80
C ARG A 648 18.83 -24.07 -11.25
N TRP A 649 18.89 -25.39 -11.24
CA TRP A 649 20.07 -26.18 -10.94
C TRP A 649 20.58 -26.87 -12.20
N LEU A 650 21.90 -26.87 -12.41
CA LEU A 650 22.54 -27.64 -13.47
C LEU A 650 23.70 -28.44 -12.88
N PHE A 651 23.73 -29.75 -13.14
CA PHE A 651 24.77 -30.66 -12.66
C PHE A 651 25.73 -30.96 -13.80
N ILE A 652 27.02 -30.81 -13.53
CA ILE A 652 28.09 -31.05 -14.50
C ILE A 652 29.09 -32.01 -13.86
N THR A 653 29.40 -33.10 -14.55
CA THR A 653 30.48 -34.00 -14.16
C THR A 653 31.74 -33.59 -14.91
N THR A 654 32.81 -33.23 -14.19
CA THR A 654 34.09 -32.88 -14.81
C THR A 654 34.80 -34.14 -15.34
N PRO A 655 35.80 -33.98 -16.24
CA PRO A 655 36.64 -35.09 -16.68
C PRO A 655 37.34 -35.85 -15.53
N GLU A 656 37.59 -35.19 -14.39
CA GLU A 656 38.13 -35.85 -13.19
C GLU A 656 37.08 -36.53 -12.30
N ASN A 657 35.84 -36.73 -12.80
CA ASN A 657 34.72 -37.29 -12.05
C ASN A 657 34.26 -36.44 -10.84
N GLN A 658 34.62 -35.16 -10.79
CA GLN A 658 34.13 -34.24 -9.75
C GLN A 658 32.77 -33.67 -10.16
N THR A 659 31.79 -33.69 -9.26
CA THR A 659 30.49 -33.04 -9.49
C THR A 659 30.61 -31.55 -9.24
N GLN A 660 30.24 -30.76 -10.24
CA GLN A 660 30.00 -29.32 -10.13
C GLN A 660 28.51 -29.05 -10.21
N VAL A 661 28.03 -28.14 -9.36
CA VAL A 661 26.64 -27.71 -9.34
C VAL A 661 26.58 -26.24 -9.70
N LYS A 662 25.97 -25.89 -10.83
CA LYS A 662 25.67 -24.50 -11.18
C LYS A 662 24.29 -24.13 -10.67
N MET A 663 24.26 -23.09 -9.84
CA MET A 663 23.05 -22.49 -9.30
C MET A 663 22.83 -21.15 -9.99
N VAL A 664 21.80 -21.08 -10.83
CA VAL A 664 21.36 -19.78 -11.38
C VAL A 664 20.40 -19.15 -10.39
N VAL A 665 20.66 -17.91 -10.04
CA VAL A 665 20.01 -17.22 -8.92
C VAL A 665 19.76 -15.76 -9.29
N PHE A 666 18.55 -15.28 -9.03
CA PHE A 666 18.29 -13.84 -8.90
C PHE A 666 18.90 -13.37 -7.59
N LEU A 667 19.73 -12.33 -7.61
CA LEU A 667 20.43 -11.81 -6.44
C LEU A 667 20.41 -10.28 -6.46
N ARG A 668 19.79 -9.72 -5.42
CA ARG A 668 19.69 -8.29 -5.18
C ARG A 668 20.23 -7.99 -3.79
N MET A 669 21.15 -7.03 -3.70
CA MET A 669 21.59 -6.50 -2.41
C MET A 669 21.31 -5.01 -2.37
N LYS A 670 20.81 -4.53 -1.24
CA LYS A 670 20.38 -3.15 -1.07
C LYS A 670 20.87 -2.63 0.27
N GLY A 671 21.18 -1.35 0.33
CA GLY A 671 21.50 -0.64 1.55
C GLY A 671 21.24 0.84 1.34
N TYR A 672 21.39 1.61 2.42
CA TYR A 672 21.24 3.05 2.38
C TYR A 672 22.42 3.72 3.10
N LYS A 673 22.97 4.75 2.46
CA LYS A 673 23.87 5.68 3.15
C LYS A 673 23.05 6.63 3.99
N ILE A 674 23.60 7.00 5.14
CA ILE A 674 23.00 8.04 6.00
C ILE A 674 22.81 9.33 5.20
N SER A 675 23.80 9.72 4.40
CA SER A 675 23.76 10.92 3.57
C SER A 675 24.61 10.84 2.31
N ASP A 676 24.46 11.84 1.44
CA ASP A 676 25.45 12.17 0.42
C ASP A 676 26.80 12.61 1.03
N SER A 677 27.80 12.84 0.17
CA SER A 677 29.15 13.24 0.58
C SER A 677 29.22 14.62 1.23
N ALA A 678 28.22 15.47 1.03
CA ALA A 678 28.14 16.79 1.63
C ALA A 678 27.35 16.79 2.95
N GLY A 679 26.70 15.69 3.32
CA GLY A 679 25.82 15.61 4.48
C GLY A 679 24.47 16.32 4.29
N VAL A 680 24.10 16.64 3.05
CA VAL A 680 22.94 17.48 2.71
C VAL A 680 21.69 16.62 2.50
N LYS A 681 21.76 15.64 1.59
CA LYS A 681 20.64 14.74 1.31
C LYS A 681 20.76 13.44 2.10
N GLY A 682 19.69 13.02 2.75
CA GLY A 682 19.64 11.79 3.56
C GLY A 682 19.20 10.55 2.78
N SER A 683 19.43 9.37 3.38
CA SER A 683 18.85 8.08 2.93
C SER A 683 19.18 7.73 1.47
N ILE A 684 20.45 7.82 1.07
CA ILE A 684 20.86 7.57 -0.31
C ILE A 684 20.88 6.07 -0.59
N PRO A 685 20.05 5.54 -1.51
CA PRO A 685 20.05 4.12 -1.82
C PRO A 685 21.36 3.68 -2.48
N VAL A 686 21.83 2.50 -2.11
CA VAL A 686 22.93 1.79 -2.75
C VAL A 686 22.41 0.40 -3.08
N GLU A 687 22.39 0.07 -4.36
CA GLU A 687 21.87 -1.20 -4.86
C GLU A 687 22.93 -1.91 -5.68
N ILE A 688 23.04 -3.21 -5.45
CA ILE A 688 23.88 -4.14 -6.20
C ILE A 688 22.93 -5.13 -6.85
N LEU A 689 22.92 -5.14 -8.17
CA LEU A 689 22.10 -6.03 -8.99
C LEU A 689 23.03 -6.81 -9.91
N ALA A 690 22.94 -8.14 -9.90
CA ALA A 690 23.82 -8.96 -10.72
C ALA A 690 23.36 -8.99 -12.19
N GLY A 691 24.24 -8.69 -13.14
CA GLY A 691 23.87 -8.68 -14.56
C GLY A 691 22.80 -7.63 -14.92
N ILE A 692 22.17 -7.78 -16.09
CA ILE A 692 21.16 -6.83 -16.61
C ILE A 692 19.78 -7.05 -15.95
N ASP A 693 19.47 -8.31 -15.63
CA ASP A 693 18.16 -8.75 -15.16
C ASP A 693 18.14 -9.11 -13.66
N GLY A 694 19.26 -8.95 -12.96
CA GLY A 694 19.42 -9.36 -11.56
C GLY A 694 19.89 -10.80 -11.36
N GLU A 695 20.21 -11.52 -12.43
CA GLU A 695 20.62 -12.93 -12.37
C GLU A 695 22.14 -13.12 -12.44
N THR A 696 22.63 -14.06 -11.63
CA THR A 696 24.00 -14.58 -11.67
C THR A 696 24.02 -16.09 -11.52
N THR A 697 25.14 -16.70 -11.89
CA THR A 697 25.39 -18.13 -11.72
C THR A 697 26.53 -18.35 -10.75
N PHE A 698 26.26 -19.05 -9.66
CA PHE A 698 27.31 -19.58 -8.78
C PHE A 698 27.63 -21.02 -9.17
N THR A 699 28.89 -21.31 -9.45
CA THR A 699 29.37 -22.68 -9.68
C THR A 699 29.99 -23.19 -8.38
N TRP A 700 29.41 -24.26 -7.86
CA TRP A 700 29.77 -24.89 -6.60
C TRP A 700 30.51 -26.20 -6.83
N THR A 701 31.44 -26.50 -5.93
CA THR A 701 32.06 -27.82 -5.84
C THR A 701 32.28 -28.21 -4.38
N LEU A 702 32.27 -29.51 -4.10
CA LEU A 702 32.50 -30.04 -2.77
C LEU A 702 34.01 -30.24 -2.57
N GLN A 703 34.58 -29.57 -1.57
CA GLN A 703 35.98 -29.67 -1.16
C GLN A 703 36.05 -29.79 0.36
N ASP A 704 36.82 -30.74 0.89
CA ASP A 704 36.98 -30.92 2.35
C ASP A 704 35.65 -30.98 3.12
N ASN A 705 34.64 -31.67 2.56
CA ASN A 705 33.27 -31.75 3.06
C ASN A 705 32.53 -30.40 3.18
N GLN A 706 32.97 -29.37 2.46
CA GLN A 706 32.32 -28.06 2.37
C GLN A 706 32.06 -27.67 0.92
N TRP A 707 30.90 -27.09 0.65
CA TRP A 707 30.60 -26.52 -0.66
C TRP A 707 31.29 -25.16 -0.82
N LYS A 708 32.08 -25.02 -1.87
CA LYS A 708 32.82 -23.79 -2.20
C LYS A 708 32.42 -23.28 -3.58
N ILE A 709 32.34 -21.96 -3.71
CA ILE A 709 32.10 -21.27 -4.98
C ILE A 709 33.44 -21.14 -5.73
N ILE A 710 33.52 -21.73 -6.92
CA ILE A 710 34.72 -21.70 -7.77
C ILE A 710 34.61 -20.73 -8.96
N GLN A 711 33.39 -20.31 -9.30
CA GLN A 711 33.15 -19.36 -10.39
C GLN A 711 31.82 -18.61 -10.19
N ILE A 712 31.80 -17.35 -10.60
CA ILE A 712 30.61 -16.48 -10.62
C ILE A 712 30.47 -15.83 -12.00
N GLU A 713 29.28 -15.88 -12.60
CA GLU A 713 29.04 -15.28 -13.91
C GLU A 713 27.60 -14.78 -14.10
N PRO A 714 27.38 -13.48 -14.42
CA PRO A 714 28.34 -12.38 -14.29
C PRO A 714 28.68 -12.10 -12.81
N ASN A 715 29.81 -11.41 -12.56
CA ASN A 715 30.14 -10.96 -11.21
C ASN A 715 29.05 -10.00 -10.70
N PHE A 716 28.60 -10.21 -9.46
CA PHE A 716 27.55 -9.38 -8.87
C PHE A 716 28.10 -8.06 -8.31
N LEU A 717 29.40 -7.94 -8.04
CA LEU A 717 30.03 -6.73 -7.50
C LEU A 717 30.81 -5.96 -8.56
N GLU A 718 30.49 -4.67 -8.72
CA GLU A 718 31.23 -3.72 -9.55
C GLU A 718 31.65 -2.53 -8.70
N ILE A 719 32.92 -2.49 -8.27
CA ILE A 719 33.41 -1.44 -7.33
C ILE A 719 33.21 -0.02 -7.88
N LYS A 720 33.23 0.15 -9.21
CA LYS A 720 32.99 1.44 -9.87
C LYS A 720 31.60 2.02 -9.58
N GLN A 721 30.64 1.20 -9.15
CA GLN A 721 29.30 1.65 -8.76
C GLN A 721 29.31 2.40 -7.42
N PHE A 722 30.36 2.26 -6.61
CA PHE A 722 30.48 2.95 -5.34
C PHE A 722 31.29 4.24 -5.48
N ASN A 723 30.65 5.38 -5.18
CA ASN A 723 31.37 6.64 -5.02
C ASN A 723 32.39 6.51 -3.87
N THR A 724 33.66 6.80 -4.15
CA THR A 724 34.83 6.55 -3.28
C THR A 724 35.08 7.64 -2.23
N SER A 725 34.11 8.51 -1.93
CA SER A 725 34.27 9.45 -0.82
C SER A 725 34.16 8.70 0.52
N ILE A 726 35.32 8.38 1.11
CA ILE A 726 35.42 7.57 2.34
C ILE A 726 35.25 8.44 3.62
N GLY A 727 35.31 9.77 3.50
CA GLY A 727 35.12 10.68 4.64
C GLY A 727 33.65 10.86 5.00
N SER A 728 33.31 10.66 6.29
CA SER A 728 31.99 11.02 6.82
C SER A 728 31.84 12.56 6.86
N PRO A 729 30.73 13.13 6.37
CA PRO A 729 30.47 14.55 6.57
C PRO A 729 30.24 14.89 8.05
N TYR A 730 30.04 13.87 8.91
CA TYR A 730 29.76 14.00 10.34
C TYR A 730 30.97 13.75 11.25
N SER A 731 32.14 13.39 10.71
CA SER A 731 33.37 13.32 11.50
C SER A 731 33.97 14.72 11.64
N GLU A 732 34.36 15.09 12.87
CA GLU A 732 35.10 16.31 13.20
C GLU A 732 36.43 16.42 12.44
#